data_AF-A0A819PG19-F1
#
_entry.id   AF-A0A819PG19-F1
#
_cell.length_a   1.000
_cell.length_b   1.000
_cell.length_c   1.000
_cell.angle_alpha   90.00
_cell.angle_beta   90.00
_cell.angle_gamma   90.00
#
_symmetry.space_group_name_H-M   'P 1'
#
loop_
_entity.id
_entity.type
_entity.pdbx_description
1 polymer ?
#
loop_
_entity_poly.entity_id
_entity_poly.type
_entity_poly.pdbx_seq_one_letter_code
_entity_poly.pdbx_strand_id
1 'polypeptide(L)'
;MYANKGDYSKALLSYERSLEIQKITLPPNHFDLAQSYNNIGNVYYNMGEYSKALSSHERSLEIRKIALPSNHLDLAQSYHNIGLVYDDMGEYSKALLSYERSLEIRKIALPPNHADLAQSYNNIGNVYSNMGEYSKALSSYERALKIRKIALPPDHSDLAHSYHNIGMVYYNMGEYSKALSSYKRALEIYKIALPSNHLDLAQSYHNIGLVYDDMGEYSKALSSCERALEIRKIALPPNHADLAHSYHNIGMVYSNMGEYSKALSSCERALEIRKIALPSNHLDLAQSYHNIGFVYDDMGEYSKALLSYERSLEIRKIALPSNHLDLAHSYHNIGMVHYNMGKYSKALSSYERALEIRKIALPQNHPDLAQSYNNIGLVYNNMGEYSKALSSYERALEIRKIALPQNHPDLAQSYNNIGLVYNNMGEYSKALSLHERSLEIRKIALPPSHADLAHSYHNIGLVYDNMSEYSKALSLYERSLEIKKIALPPNHPDLALSYNNIGLVYSNMGEYSKALSSCERSLEIRKIALPQNHPDLAQSYHNIGFVYDNMGKYSKALSSYERALEIRKIALPQNHPDLAQSYHNIGFVYDNMGEHPKALSLYERSLEIKKIALPQNHPDLALSYNNIGLVYSNMGEYSKALSLYERSLEIRKIALPQNHPDLAQSYNNIGWLNYNMGKYSKALACYEKALGMYRKSLPPGHPDV
;
A
#
# COMPACT_ATOMS: atom_id res chain seq x y z
N MET A 1 3.88 -9.32 51.95
CA MET A 1 2.41 -9.31 52.05
C MET A 1 1.79 -8.14 51.28
N TYR A 2 2.14 -6.89 51.56
CA TYR A 2 1.59 -5.72 50.85
C TYR A 2 1.87 -5.73 49.34
N ALA A 3 3.10 -6.06 48.93
CA ALA A 3 3.46 -6.17 47.51
C ALA A 3 2.58 -7.18 46.74
N ASN A 4 2.35 -8.37 47.33
CA ASN A 4 1.50 -9.40 46.72
C ASN A 4 0.02 -9.00 46.63
N LYS A 5 -0.41 -7.99 47.40
CA LYS A 5 -1.77 -7.42 47.33
C LYS A 5 -1.85 -6.18 46.44
N GLY A 6 -0.77 -5.81 45.75
CA GLY A 6 -0.70 -4.61 44.91
C GLY A 6 -0.60 -3.28 45.67
N ASP A 7 -0.47 -3.31 47.01
CA ASP A 7 -0.27 -2.11 47.82
C ASP A 7 1.23 -1.76 47.86
N TYR A 8 1.74 -1.31 46.73
CA TYR A 8 3.16 -1.07 46.50
C TYR A 8 3.72 0.05 47.40
N SER A 9 2.92 1.10 47.67
CA SER A 9 3.33 2.20 48.55
C SER A 9 3.59 1.74 49.99
N LYS A 10 2.71 0.90 50.57
CA LYS A 10 2.94 0.35 51.91
C LYS A 10 4.04 -0.70 51.92
N ALA A 11 4.17 -1.47 50.84
CA ALA A 11 5.26 -2.42 50.67
C ALA A 11 6.62 -1.71 50.69
N LEU A 12 6.75 -0.64 49.92
CA LEU A 12 7.96 0.16 49.81
C LEU A 12 8.36 0.75 51.17
N LEU A 13 7.42 1.43 51.85
CA LEU A 13 7.63 1.96 53.21
C LEU A 13 8.12 0.90 54.21
N SER A 14 7.56 -0.30 54.13
CA SER A 14 7.95 -1.41 55.02
C SER A 14 9.36 -1.91 54.72
N TYR A 15 9.72 -2.06 53.43
CA TYR A 15 11.05 -2.49 53.03
C TYR A 15 12.13 -1.43 53.29
N GLU A 16 11.82 -0.15 53.07
CA GLU A 16 12.73 0.97 53.34
C GLU A 16 13.04 1.08 54.83
N ARG A 17 12.03 1.00 55.70
CA ARG A 17 12.23 0.98 57.16
C ARG A 17 13.06 -0.22 57.63
N SER A 18 12.83 -1.39 57.03
CA SER A 18 13.65 -2.58 57.31
C SER A 18 15.09 -2.37 56.88
N LEU A 19 15.32 -1.77 55.71
CA LEU A 19 16.64 -1.48 55.18
C LEU A 19 17.39 -0.46 56.05
N GLU A 20 16.72 0.57 56.56
CA GLU A 20 17.32 1.55 57.49
C GLU A 20 17.83 0.89 58.78
N ILE A 21 17.01 0.03 59.39
CA ILE A 21 17.41 -0.72 60.59
C ILE A 21 18.62 -1.61 60.27
N GLN A 22 18.54 -2.37 59.18
CA GLN A 22 19.62 -3.27 58.76
C GLN A 22 20.93 -2.55 58.48
N LYS A 23 20.90 -1.34 57.90
CA LYS A 23 22.12 -0.53 57.66
C LYS A 23 22.85 -0.13 58.95
N ILE A 24 22.12 -0.02 60.07
CA ILE A 24 22.67 0.31 61.38
C ILE A 24 23.18 -0.95 62.08
N THR A 25 22.49 -2.09 61.91
CA THR A 25 22.74 -3.31 62.68
C THR A 25 23.66 -4.32 61.99
N LEU A 26 23.85 -4.23 60.66
CA LEU A 26 24.59 -5.21 59.87
C LEU A 26 25.80 -4.58 59.17
N PRO A 27 26.87 -5.37 58.89
CA PRO A 27 27.97 -4.93 58.07
C PRO A 27 27.52 -4.46 56.67
N PRO A 28 28.20 -3.49 56.03
CA PRO A 28 27.78 -2.90 54.75
C PRO A 28 27.58 -3.89 53.59
N ASN A 29 28.25 -5.05 53.64
CA ASN A 29 28.18 -6.09 52.62
C ASN A 29 27.38 -7.33 53.07
N HIS A 30 26.54 -7.19 54.11
CA HIS A 30 25.73 -8.30 54.60
C HIS A 30 24.66 -8.72 53.58
N PHE A 31 24.46 -10.03 53.41
CA PHE A 31 23.53 -10.60 52.44
C PHE A 31 22.08 -10.06 52.59
N ASP A 32 21.59 -9.90 53.81
CA ASP A 32 20.24 -9.37 54.08
C ASP A 32 20.01 -7.94 53.53
N LEU A 33 21.06 -7.10 53.50
CA LEU A 33 20.98 -5.79 52.88
C LEU A 33 20.70 -5.93 51.39
N ALA A 34 21.37 -6.87 50.71
CA ALA A 34 21.13 -7.15 49.30
C ALA A 34 19.71 -7.66 49.04
N GLN A 35 19.16 -8.47 49.93
CA GLN A 35 17.79 -8.97 49.82
C GLN A 35 16.76 -7.83 49.94
N SER A 36 16.97 -6.92 50.89
CA SER A 36 16.14 -5.72 51.05
C SER A 36 16.19 -4.82 49.82
N TYR A 37 17.39 -4.54 49.29
CA TYR A 37 17.54 -3.79 48.04
C TYR A 37 16.86 -4.47 46.84
N ASN A 38 16.95 -5.79 46.72
CA ASN A 38 16.28 -6.52 45.65
C ASN A 38 14.75 -6.42 45.73
N ASN A 39 14.19 -6.55 46.94
CA ASN A 39 12.75 -6.43 47.15
C ASN A 39 12.24 -5.01 46.87
N ILE A 40 12.99 -3.98 47.29
CA ILE A 40 12.70 -2.58 46.94
C ILE A 40 12.73 -2.39 45.43
N GLY A 41 13.74 -2.93 44.74
CA GLY A 41 13.83 -2.89 43.29
C GLY A 41 12.60 -3.51 42.60
N ASN A 42 12.16 -4.70 43.05
CA ASN A 42 10.95 -5.35 42.52
C ASN A 42 9.69 -4.47 42.71
N VAL A 43 9.58 -3.78 43.85
CA VAL A 43 8.44 -2.87 44.10
C VAL A 43 8.49 -1.66 43.17
N TYR A 44 9.66 -1.02 43.01
CA TYR A 44 9.81 0.07 42.06
C TYR A 44 9.55 -0.36 40.61
N TYR A 45 9.99 -1.56 40.23
CA TYR A 45 9.73 -2.14 38.92
C TYR A 45 8.21 -2.28 38.67
N ASN A 46 7.48 -2.86 39.62
CA ASN A 46 6.02 -2.99 39.53
C ASN A 46 5.27 -1.65 39.53
N MET A 47 5.90 -0.57 40.01
CA MET A 47 5.37 0.79 39.95
C MET A 47 5.71 1.52 38.63
N GLY A 48 6.50 0.90 37.74
CA GLY A 48 7.00 1.52 36.50
C GLY A 48 8.14 2.52 36.72
N GLU A 49 8.69 2.59 37.94
CA GLU A 49 9.78 3.49 38.33
C GLU A 49 11.14 2.85 37.98
N TYR A 50 11.37 2.59 36.69
CA TYR A 50 12.47 1.75 36.19
C TYR A 50 13.87 2.25 36.61
N SER A 51 14.10 3.56 36.67
CA SER A 51 15.38 4.11 37.10
C SER A 51 15.70 3.80 38.57
N LYS A 52 14.70 3.88 39.46
CA LYS A 52 14.83 3.54 40.89
C LYS A 52 14.94 2.03 41.09
N ALA A 53 14.20 1.26 40.29
CA ALA A 53 14.28 -0.19 40.27
C ALA A 53 15.70 -0.64 39.91
N LEU A 54 16.26 -0.09 38.83
CA LEU A 54 17.61 -0.37 38.36
C LEU A 54 18.66 -0.07 39.45
N SER A 55 18.63 1.14 40.02
CA SER A 55 19.56 1.54 41.08
C SER A 55 19.51 0.60 42.29
N SER A 56 18.31 0.16 42.68
CA SER A 56 18.11 -0.77 43.80
C SER A 56 18.64 -2.17 43.47
N HIS A 57 18.39 -2.68 42.25
CA HIS A 57 18.89 -3.99 41.82
C HIS A 57 20.42 -4.00 41.62
N GLU A 58 21.00 -2.93 41.09
CA GLU A 58 22.46 -2.77 40.98
C GLU A 58 23.12 -2.77 42.35
N ARG A 59 22.55 -2.06 43.33
CA ARG A 59 23.07 -2.07 44.70
C ARG A 59 22.98 -3.44 45.35
N SER A 60 21.89 -4.17 45.11
CA SER A 60 21.77 -5.57 45.53
C SER A 60 22.85 -6.45 44.90
N LEU A 61 23.09 -6.29 43.59
CA LEU A 61 24.09 -7.05 42.85
C LEU A 61 25.52 -6.79 43.37
N GLU A 62 25.87 -5.53 43.66
CA GLU A 62 27.18 -5.16 44.22
C GLU A 62 27.46 -5.90 45.53
N ILE A 63 26.49 -5.89 46.46
CA ILE A 63 26.62 -6.57 47.75
C ILE A 63 26.74 -8.09 47.53
N ARG A 64 25.88 -8.67 46.68
CA ARG A 64 25.89 -10.11 46.39
C ARG A 64 27.21 -10.58 45.77
N LYS A 65 27.85 -9.78 44.92
CA LYS A 65 29.17 -10.11 44.32
C LYS A 65 30.29 -10.23 45.35
N ILE A 66 30.19 -9.50 46.46
CA ILE A 66 31.16 -9.55 47.56
C ILE A 66 30.81 -10.67 48.53
N ALA A 67 29.51 -10.84 48.83
CA ALA A 67 29.03 -11.75 49.86
C ALA A 67 28.91 -13.22 49.42
N LEU A 68 28.82 -13.50 48.12
CA LEU A 68 28.47 -14.83 47.60
C LEU A 68 29.50 -15.35 46.58
N PRO A 69 29.62 -16.69 46.44
CA PRO A 69 30.37 -17.31 45.34
C PRO A 69 29.85 -16.88 43.97
N SER A 70 30.73 -16.84 42.96
CA SER A 70 30.41 -16.37 41.60
C SER A 70 29.33 -17.19 40.88
N ASN A 71 29.09 -18.44 41.31
CA ASN A 71 28.04 -19.32 40.77
C ASN A 71 26.75 -19.33 41.60
N HIS A 72 26.58 -18.43 42.57
CA HIS A 72 25.39 -18.42 43.43
C HIS A 72 24.14 -17.96 42.68
N LEU A 73 23.00 -18.63 42.88
CA LEU A 73 21.75 -18.35 42.15
C LEU A 73 21.20 -16.94 42.39
N ASP A 74 21.43 -16.36 43.57
CA ASP A 74 21.03 -14.98 43.84
C ASP A 74 21.76 -13.94 42.98
N LEU A 75 22.99 -14.23 42.53
CA LEU A 75 23.66 -13.39 41.53
C LEU A 75 22.94 -13.48 40.19
N ALA A 76 22.56 -14.70 39.78
CA ALA A 76 21.78 -14.89 38.57
C ALA A 76 20.42 -14.18 38.65
N GLN A 77 19.77 -14.19 39.81
CA GLN A 77 18.50 -13.49 40.03
C GLN A 77 18.66 -11.97 39.93
N SER A 78 19.72 -11.40 40.51
CA SER A 78 20.01 -9.97 40.38
C SER A 78 20.21 -9.58 38.92
N TYR A 79 21.02 -10.35 38.17
CA TYR A 79 21.20 -10.11 36.73
C TYR A 79 19.91 -10.27 35.93
N HIS A 80 19.07 -11.25 36.28
CA HIS A 80 17.77 -11.44 35.64
C HIS A 80 16.84 -10.25 35.85
N ASN A 81 16.72 -9.74 37.09
CA ASN A 81 15.89 -8.59 37.41
C ASN A 81 16.39 -7.30 36.73
N ILE A 82 17.72 -7.08 36.69
CA ILE A 82 18.30 -5.97 35.92
C ILE A 82 17.98 -6.11 34.43
N GLY A 83 18.04 -7.33 33.89
CA GLY A 83 17.66 -7.62 32.52
C GLY A 83 16.20 -7.24 32.21
N LEU A 84 15.27 -7.57 33.10
CA LEU A 84 13.85 -7.20 32.97
C LEU A 84 13.67 -5.68 32.91
N VAL A 85 14.33 -4.95 33.81
CA VAL A 85 14.26 -3.48 33.83
C VAL A 85 14.79 -2.87 32.52
N TYR A 86 15.93 -3.35 32.01
CA TYR A 86 16.46 -2.85 30.74
C TYR A 86 15.59 -3.22 29.54
N ASP A 87 14.98 -4.41 29.53
CA ASP A 87 14.08 -4.85 28.46
C ASP A 87 12.86 -3.92 28.38
N ASP A 88 12.22 -3.62 29.52
CA ASP A 88 11.07 -2.71 29.58
C ASP A 88 11.43 -1.24 29.29
N MET A 89 12.69 -0.85 29.50
CA MET A 89 13.22 0.45 29.08
C MET A 89 13.56 0.51 27.57
N GLY A 90 13.49 -0.61 26.84
CA GLY A 90 13.90 -0.71 25.44
C GLY A 90 15.43 -0.74 25.22
N GLU A 91 16.20 -0.90 26.29
CA GLU A 91 17.67 -0.95 26.29
C GLU A 91 18.16 -2.39 26.00
N TYR A 92 17.74 -2.94 24.85
CA TYR A 92 17.86 -4.37 24.53
C TYR A 92 19.28 -4.93 24.63
N SER A 93 20.30 -4.16 24.23
CA SER A 93 21.70 -4.60 24.34
C SER A 93 22.14 -4.82 25.79
N LYS A 94 21.68 -3.99 26.73
CA LYS A 94 21.98 -4.12 28.17
C LYS A 94 21.14 -5.23 28.81
N ALA A 95 19.89 -5.38 28.36
CA ALA A 95 19.02 -6.48 28.77
C ALA A 95 19.65 -7.83 28.41
N LEU A 96 20.10 -7.99 27.15
CA LEU A 96 20.76 -9.19 26.66
C LEU A 96 21.99 -9.55 27.49
N LEU A 97 22.91 -8.60 27.70
CA LEU A 97 24.10 -8.80 28.53
C LEU A 97 23.77 -9.27 29.95
N SER A 98 22.69 -8.74 30.52
CA SER A 98 22.25 -9.10 31.88
C SER A 98 21.63 -10.49 31.90
N TYR A 99 20.78 -10.84 30.94
CA TYR A 99 20.22 -12.19 30.81
C TYR A 99 21.27 -13.26 30.48
N GLU A 100 22.26 -12.95 29.64
CA GLU A 100 23.35 -13.87 29.31
C GLU A 100 24.21 -14.19 30.55
N ARG A 101 24.57 -13.17 31.35
CA ARG A 101 25.27 -13.38 32.64
C ARG A 101 24.44 -14.20 33.61
N SER A 102 23.13 -13.95 33.70
CA SER A 102 22.22 -14.76 34.51
C SER A 102 22.21 -16.22 34.04
N LEU A 103 22.13 -16.45 32.74
CA LEU A 103 22.13 -17.78 32.12
C LEU A 103 23.45 -18.53 32.35
N GLU A 104 24.59 -17.85 32.25
CA GLU A 104 25.92 -18.45 32.51
C GLU A 104 26.01 -19.00 33.94
N ILE A 105 25.60 -18.20 34.93
CA ILE A 105 25.57 -18.62 36.33
C ILE A 105 24.61 -19.81 36.52
N ARG A 106 23.39 -19.72 35.97
CA ARG A 106 22.38 -20.78 36.06
C ARG A 106 22.85 -22.09 35.43
N LYS A 107 23.59 -22.06 34.32
CA LYS A 107 24.15 -23.28 33.66
C LYS A 107 25.16 -24.00 34.53
N ILE A 108 25.91 -23.28 35.35
CA ILE A 108 26.90 -23.86 36.27
C ILE A 108 26.20 -24.39 37.53
N ALA A 109 25.21 -23.65 38.04
CA ALA A 109 24.57 -23.91 39.32
C ALA A 109 23.42 -24.93 39.26
N LEU A 110 22.79 -25.13 38.10
CA LEU A 110 21.57 -25.92 37.95
C LEU A 110 21.75 -27.12 37.01
N PRO A 111 20.93 -28.18 37.18
CA PRO A 111 20.86 -29.27 36.21
C PRO A 111 20.47 -28.76 34.81
N PRO A 112 20.93 -29.41 33.72
CA PRO A 112 20.69 -28.95 32.34
C PRO A 112 19.22 -28.80 31.94
N ASN A 113 18.30 -29.47 32.64
CA ASN A 113 16.85 -29.44 32.36
C ASN A 113 16.06 -28.61 33.38
N HIS A 114 16.72 -27.76 34.17
CA HIS A 114 16.03 -26.94 35.17
C HIS A 114 15.14 -25.85 34.51
N ALA A 115 13.95 -25.59 35.08
CA ALA A 115 12.98 -24.64 34.53
C ALA A 115 13.55 -23.22 34.36
N ASP A 116 14.35 -22.74 35.32
CA ASP A 116 15.01 -21.43 35.26
C ASP A 116 15.92 -21.24 34.02
N LEU A 117 16.52 -22.32 33.51
CA LEU A 117 17.29 -22.25 32.25
C LEU A 117 16.36 -21.98 31.08
N ALA A 118 15.20 -22.64 31.04
CA ALA A 118 14.19 -22.38 30.02
C ALA A 118 13.65 -20.95 30.11
N GLN A 119 13.43 -20.42 31.30
CA GLN A 119 13.00 -19.03 31.49
C GLN A 119 14.06 -18.04 30.98
N SER A 120 15.35 -18.26 31.31
CA SER A 120 16.44 -17.44 30.79
C SER A 120 16.50 -17.45 29.26
N TYR A 121 16.40 -18.63 28.65
CA TYR A 121 16.34 -18.74 27.18
C TYR A 121 15.11 -18.07 26.58
N ASN A 122 13.95 -18.17 27.24
CA ASN A 122 12.73 -17.50 26.78
C ASN A 122 12.89 -15.97 26.78
N ASN A 123 13.43 -15.38 27.84
CA ASN A 123 13.60 -13.94 27.93
C ASN A 123 14.64 -13.41 26.94
N ILE A 124 15.75 -14.15 26.74
CA ILE A 124 16.71 -13.85 25.67
C ILE A 124 16.04 -13.91 24.31
N GLY A 125 15.15 -14.90 24.09
CA GLY A 125 14.33 -15.02 22.89
C GLY A 125 13.42 -13.80 22.67
N ASN A 126 12.77 -13.31 23.73
CA ASN A 126 11.93 -12.11 23.69
C ASN A 126 12.73 -10.89 23.24
N VAL A 127 13.91 -10.65 23.84
CA VAL A 127 14.79 -9.53 23.49
C VAL A 127 15.21 -9.61 22.02
N TYR A 128 15.67 -10.78 21.55
CA TYR A 128 16.02 -10.93 20.14
C TYR A 128 14.82 -10.73 19.20
N SER A 129 13.63 -11.18 19.61
CA SER A 129 12.40 -10.96 18.85
C SER A 129 12.06 -9.47 18.74
N ASN A 130 12.19 -8.72 19.82
CA ASN A 130 11.96 -7.27 19.86
C ASN A 130 12.98 -6.49 19.02
N MET A 131 14.22 -7.01 18.92
CA MET A 131 15.27 -6.45 18.04
C MET A 131 15.09 -6.84 16.56
N GLY A 132 14.13 -7.71 16.22
CA GLY A 132 13.95 -8.25 14.86
C GLY A 132 14.99 -9.31 14.47
N GLU A 133 15.81 -9.79 15.40
CA GLU A 133 16.79 -10.87 15.18
C GLU A 133 16.13 -12.25 15.28
N TYR A 134 15.16 -12.51 14.39
CA TYR A 134 14.26 -13.65 14.46
C TYR A 134 14.96 -15.03 14.49
N SER A 135 16.10 -15.18 13.82
CA SER A 135 16.86 -16.44 13.82
C SER A 135 17.45 -16.77 15.21
N LYS A 136 17.95 -15.75 15.93
CA LYS A 136 18.47 -15.91 17.30
C LYS A 136 17.35 -16.08 18.31
N ALA A 137 16.22 -15.38 18.10
CA ALA A 137 15.01 -15.55 18.89
C ALA A 137 14.51 -17.00 18.82
N LEU A 138 14.37 -17.54 17.61
CA LEU A 138 13.94 -18.92 17.37
C LEU A 138 14.86 -19.93 18.06
N SER A 139 16.18 -19.80 17.88
CA SER A 139 17.17 -20.66 18.53
C SER A 139 17.04 -20.66 20.07
N SER A 140 16.76 -19.49 20.64
CA SER A 140 16.57 -19.34 22.09
C SER A 140 15.25 -19.98 22.55
N TYR A 141 14.14 -19.74 21.85
CA TYR A 141 12.86 -20.36 22.18
C TYR A 141 12.85 -21.89 21.99
N GLU A 142 13.53 -22.42 20.97
CA GLU A 142 13.67 -23.86 20.75
C GLU A 142 14.45 -24.54 21.87
N ARG A 143 15.51 -23.88 22.38
CA ARG A 143 16.24 -24.36 23.58
C ARG A 143 15.36 -24.35 24.82
N ALA A 144 14.59 -23.29 25.04
CA ALA A 144 13.63 -23.22 26.15
C ALA A 144 12.58 -24.34 26.05
N LEU A 145 12.01 -24.55 24.86
CA LEU A 145 11.03 -25.61 24.59
C LEU A 145 11.63 -27.01 24.84
N LYS A 146 12.88 -27.26 24.41
CA LYS A 146 13.55 -28.54 24.63
C LYS A 146 13.71 -28.86 26.11
N ILE A 147 14.08 -27.88 26.92
CA ILE A 147 14.18 -28.02 28.38
C ILE A 147 12.80 -28.28 28.98
N ARG A 148 11.80 -27.46 28.65
CA ARG A 148 10.42 -27.59 29.15
C ARG A 148 9.81 -28.96 28.83
N LYS A 149 10.06 -29.51 27.63
CA LYS A 149 9.55 -30.84 27.24
C LYS A 149 10.08 -31.99 28.09
N ILE A 150 11.27 -31.83 28.65
CA ILE A 150 11.89 -32.82 29.54
C ILE A 150 11.45 -32.59 30.99
N ALA A 151 11.32 -31.32 31.39
CA ALA A 151 11.10 -30.92 32.77
C ALA A 151 9.62 -30.90 33.19
N LEU A 152 8.69 -30.73 32.25
CA LEU A 152 7.28 -30.47 32.51
C LEU A 152 6.37 -31.54 31.88
N PRO A 153 5.16 -31.76 32.44
CA PRO A 153 4.13 -32.58 31.82
C PRO A 153 3.76 -32.09 30.40
N PRO A 154 3.34 -32.99 29.48
CA PRO A 154 3.02 -32.63 28.10
C PRO A 154 1.89 -31.60 27.94
N ASP A 155 1.01 -31.48 28.92
CA ASP A 155 -0.12 -30.57 28.99
C ASP A 155 0.18 -29.29 29.80
N HIS A 156 1.44 -29.04 30.20
CA HIS A 156 1.78 -27.85 30.96
C HIS A 156 1.71 -26.57 30.10
N SER A 157 1.09 -25.50 30.62
CA SER A 157 0.87 -24.23 29.90
C SER A 157 2.16 -23.58 29.38
N ASP A 158 3.27 -23.67 30.11
CA ASP A 158 4.59 -23.20 29.64
C ASP A 158 5.07 -23.81 28.32
N LEU A 159 4.66 -25.04 28.00
CA LEU A 159 4.94 -25.62 26.68
C LEU A 159 4.15 -24.89 25.60
N ALA A 160 2.89 -24.57 25.86
CA ALA A 160 2.05 -23.79 24.97
C ALA A 160 2.59 -22.36 24.78
N HIS A 161 3.06 -21.70 25.86
CA HIS A 161 3.75 -20.40 25.76
C HIS A 161 4.97 -20.47 24.85
N SER A 162 5.82 -21.50 24.97
CA SER A 162 6.95 -21.69 24.06
C SER A 162 6.51 -21.85 22.61
N TYR A 163 5.49 -22.66 22.34
CA TYR A 163 4.96 -22.82 20.99
C TYR A 163 4.33 -21.53 20.44
N HIS A 164 3.71 -20.73 21.31
CA HIS A 164 3.14 -19.43 20.95
C HIS A 164 4.25 -18.45 20.52
N ASN A 165 5.31 -18.32 21.30
CA ASN A 165 6.45 -17.44 20.98
C ASN A 165 7.14 -17.87 19.68
N ILE A 166 7.34 -19.17 19.48
CA ILE A 166 7.87 -19.71 18.22
C ILE A 166 6.92 -19.39 17.04
N GLY A 167 5.62 -19.55 17.24
CA GLY A 167 4.60 -19.20 16.24
C GLY A 167 4.64 -17.73 15.84
N MET A 168 4.83 -16.84 16.82
CA MET A 168 4.96 -15.39 16.59
C MET A 168 6.22 -15.05 15.78
N VAL A 169 7.35 -15.67 16.08
CA VAL A 169 8.58 -15.47 15.29
C VAL A 169 8.39 -15.94 13.86
N TYR A 170 7.81 -17.13 13.64
CA TYR A 170 7.54 -17.61 12.28
C TYR A 170 6.54 -16.71 11.55
N TYR A 171 5.53 -16.19 12.24
CA TYR A 171 4.58 -15.24 11.67
C TYR A 171 5.28 -13.96 11.19
N ASN A 172 6.12 -13.37 12.04
CA ASN A 172 6.89 -12.16 11.70
C ASN A 172 7.92 -12.38 10.58
N MET A 173 8.36 -13.63 10.37
CA MET A 173 9.20 -14.01 9.24
C MET A 173 8.42 -14.27 7.94
N GLY A 174 7.08 -14.23 7.96
CA GLY A 174 6.22 -14.60 6.84
C GLY A 174 6.12 -16.11 6.60
N GLU A 175 6.63 -16.95 7.51
CA GLU A 175 6.55 -18.41 7.42
C GLU A 175 5.21 -18.92 8.00
N TYR A 176 4.10 -18.49 7.38
CA TYR A 176 2.73 -18.69 7.88
C TYR A 176 2.37 -20.16 8.18
N SER A 177 2.86 -21.11 7.39
CA SER A 177 2.59 -22.54 7.61
C SER A 177 3.23 -23.07 8.90
N LYS A 178 4.45 -22.64 9.24
CA LYS A 178 5.13 -23.02 10.48
C LYS A 178 4.55 -22.27 11.68
N ALA A 179 4.16 -21.02 11.49
CA ALA A 179 3.42 -20.23 12.50
C ALA A 179 2.12 -20.94 12.88
N LEU A 180 1.31 -21.32 11.88
CA LEU A 180 0.04 -22.03 12.09
C LEU A 180 0.23 -23.35 12.83
N SER A 181 1.24 -24.14 12.47
CA SER A 181 1.57 -25.41 13.14
C SER A 181 1.91 -25.19 14.62
N SER A 182 2.70 -24.16 14.91
CA SER A 182 3.12 -23.82 16.27
C SER A 182 1.94 -23.33 17.11
N TYR A 183 1.11 -22.42 16.58
CA TYR A 183 -0.08 -21.94 17.29
C TYR A 183 -1.12 -23.04 17.50
N LYS A 184 -1.31 -23.96 16.56
CA LYS A 184 -2.21 -25.11 16.74
C LYS A 184 -1.75 -26.03 17.87
N ARG A 185 -0.44 -26.31 17.96
CA ARG A 185 0.12 -27.07 19.10
C ARG A 185 -0.07 -26.35 20.43
N ALA A 186 0.14 -25.04 20.47
CA ALA A 186 -0.13 -24.24 21.67
C ALA A 186 -1.62 -24.35 22.08
N LEU A 187 -2.53 -24.21 21.11
CA LEU A 187 -3.97 -24.31 21.33
C LEU A 187 -4.40 -25.70 21.84
N GLU A 188 -3.83 -26.78 21.30
CA GLU A 188 -4.10 -28.15 21.74
C GLU A 188 -3.73 -28.35 23.22
N ILE A 189 -2.56 -27.86 23.63
CA ILE A 189 -2.12 -27.92 25.03
C ILE A 189 -3.03 -27.06 25.91
N TYR A 190 -3.31 -25.81 25.52
CA TYR A 190 -4.17 -24.93 26.31
C TYR A 190 -5.60 -25.47 26.49
N LYS A 191 -6.14 -26.19 25.51
CA LYS A 191 -7.48 -26.82 25.63
C LYS A 191 -7.55 -27.88 26.72
N ILE A 192 -6.42 -28.52 27.02
CA ILE A 192 -6.31 -29.53 28.08
C ILE A 192 -5.99 -28.84 29.42
N ALA A 193 -5.06 -27.88 29.38
CA ALA A 193 -4.47 -27.26 30.56
C ALA A 193 -5.37 -26.20 31.23
N LEU A 194 -6.25 -25.55 30.48
CA LEU A 194 -6.96 -24.34 30.91
C LEU A 194 -8.48 -24.49 30.78
N PRO A 195 -9.27 -23.75 31.58
CA PRO A 195 -10.71 -23.65 31.41
C PRO A 195 -11.11 -23.16 30.01
N SER A 196 -12.27 -23.59 29.51
CA SER A 196 -12.72 -23.26 28.14
C SER A 196 -12.93 -21.77 27.88
N ASN A 197 -13.06 -20.95 28.91
CA ASN A 197 -13.18 -19.49 28.84
C ASN A 197 -11.86 -18.75 29.10
N HIS A 198 -10.72 -19.44 29.17
CA HIS A 198 -9.44 -18.78 29.46
C HIS A 198 -8.98 -17.88 28.30
N LEU A 199 -8.43 -16.71 28.61
CA LEU A 199 -8.04 -15.71 27.60
C LEU A 199 -6.91 -16.19 26.68
N ASP A 200 -6.01 -17.05 27.16
CA ASP A 200 -4.94 -17.65 26.32
C ASP A 200 -5.49 -18.53 25.20
N LEU A 201 -6.66 -19.17 25.39
CA LEU A 201 -7.35 -19.86 24.31
C LEU A 201 -7.84 -18.87 23.26
N ALA A 202 -8.45 -17.76 23.70
CA ALA A 202 -8.88 -16.70 22.78
C ALA A 202 -7.70 -16.10 22.03
N GLN A 203 -6.56 -15.87 22.69
CA GLN A 203 -5.35 -15.35 22.05
C GLN A 203 -4.79 -16.33 21.02
N SER A 204 -4.81 -17.64 21.31
CA SER A 204 -4.38 -18.66 20.37
C SER A 204 -5.28 -18.72 19.13
N TYR A 205 -6.60 -18.68 19.32
CA TYR A 205 -7.57 -18.60 18.22
C TYR A 205 -7.40 -17.31 17.40
N HIS A 206 -7.15 -16.18 18.06
CA HIS A 206 -6.89 -14.89 17.42
C HIS A 206 -5.66 -14.94 16.51
N ASN A 207 -4.53 -15.45 17.01
CA ASN A 207 -3.30 -15.57 16.20
C ASN A 207 -3.47 -16.56 15.04
N ILE A 208 -4.19 -17.67 15.25
CA ILE A 208 -4.54 -18.60 14.16
C ILE A 208 -5.40 -17.90 13.11
N GLY A 209 -6.34 -17.06 13.54
CA GLY A 209 -7.18 -16.25 12.66
C GLY A 209 -6.36 -15.31 11.77
N LEU A 210 -5.41 -14.58 12.35
CA LEU A 210 -4.48 -13.70 11.61
C LEU A 210 -3.66 -14.47 10.57
N VAL A 211 -3.11 -15.63 10.95
CA VAL A 211 -2.34 -16.46 10.03
C VAL A 211 -3.20 -16.95 8.85
N TYR A 212 -4.44 -17.35 9.11
CA TYR A 212 -5.34 -17.76 8.04
C TYR A 212 -5.75 -16.60 7.12
N ASP A 213 -5.93 -15.40 7.67
CA ASP A 213 -6.23 -14.18 6.89
C ASP A 213 -5.08 -13.85 5.94
N ASP A 214 -3.85 -13.84 6.43
CA ASP A 214 -2.64 -13.60 5.62
C ASP A 214 -2.39 -14.70 4.57
N MET A 215 -2.84 -15.93 4.83
CA MET A 215 -2.83 -17.02 3.86
C MET A 215 -3.96 -16.92 2.82
N GLY A 216 -4.89 -15.98 2.96
CA GLY A 216 -6.08 -15.84 2.11
C GLY A 216 -7.19 -16.89 2.39
N GLU A 217 -7.07 -17.66 3.47
CA GLU A 217 -8.06 -18.66 3.89
C GLU A 217 -9.16 -18.02 4.77
N TYR A 218 -9.84 -17.02 4.23
CA TYR A 218 -10.72 -16.11 4.99
C TYR A 218 -11.84 -16.80 5.80
N SER A 219 -12.39 -17.91 5.30
CA SER A 219 -13.44 -18.65 6.03
C SER A 219 -12.92 -19.29 7.33
N LYS A 220 -11.68 -19.78 7.33
CA LYS A 220 -11.03 -20.33 8.53
C LYS A 220 -10.55 -19.22 9.45
N ALA A 221 -10.10 -18.10 8.88
CA ALA A 221 -9.76 -16.90 9.62
C ALA A 221 -10.96 -16.41 10.44
N LEU A 222 -12.11 -16.23 9.78
CA LEU A 222 -13.35 -15.80 10.40
C LEU A 222 -13.79 -16.76 11.52
N SER A 223 -13.82 -18.07 11.25
CA SER A 223 -14.19 -19.07 12.26
C SER A 223 -13.29 -19.01 13.50
N SER A 224 -11.99 -18.78 13.31
CA SER A 224 -11.03 -18.66 14.42
C SER A 224 -11.24 -17.36 15.21
N CYS A 225 -11.42 -16.23 14.52
CA CYS A 225 -11.71 -14.94 15.13
C CYS A 225 -13.04 -14.93 15.90
N GLU A 226 -14.08 -15.58 15.38
CA GLU A 226 -15.38 -15.74 16.05
C GLU A 226 -15.27 -16.58 17.31
N ARG A 227 -14.49 -17.67 17.30
CA ARG A 227 -14.19 -18.45 18.52
C ARG A 227 -13.45 -17.63 19.57
N ALA A 228 -12.46 -16.82 19.16
CA ALA A 228 -11.79 -15.91 20.07
C ALA A 228 -12.76 -14.89 20.69
N LEU A 229 -13.68 -14.33 19.89
CA LEU A 229 -14.71 -13.41 20.37
C LEU A 229 -15.68 -14.09 21.35
N GLU A 230 -16.12 -15.31 21.07
CA GLU A 230 -17.02 -16.10 21.92
C GLU A 230 -16.41 -16.31 23.32
N ILE A 231 -15.15 -16.73 23.37
CA ILE A 231 -14.41 -16.91 24.64
C ILE A 231 -14.31 -15.58 25.40
N ARG A 232 -13.90 -14.50 24.72
CA ARG A 232 -13.76 -13.17 25.34
C ARG A 232 -15.09 -12.62 25.86
N LYS A 233 -16.22 -12.88 25.18
CA LYS A 233 -17.56 -12.46 25.65
C LYS A 233 -17.97 -13.14 26.96
N ILE A 234 -17.51 -14.37 27.19
CA ILE A 234 -17.78 -15.11 28.42
C ILE A 234 -16.82 -14.66 29.54
N ALA A 235 -15.56 -14.41 29.20
CA ALA A 235 -14.50 -14.13 30.16
C ALA A 235 -14.44 -12.66 30.63
N LEU A 236 -14.93 -11.72 29.81
CA LEU A 236 -14.71 -10.29 30.02
C LEU A 236 -16.01 -9.49 30.11
N PRO A 237 -15.98 -8.32 30.78
CA PRO A 237 -17.11 -7.39 30.76
C PRO A 237 -17.48 -6.93 29.34
N PRO A 238 -18.76 -6.57 29.07
CA PRO A 238 -19.25 -6.25 27.72
C PRO A 238 -18.53 -5.12 26.98
N ASN A 239 -17.90 -4.20 27.72
CA ASN A 239 -17.18 -3.06 27.16
C ASN A 239 -15.65 -3.18 27.31
N HIS A 240 -15.12 -4.39 27.52
CA HIS A 240 -13.67 -4.59 27.61
C HIS A 240 -12.97 -4.34 26.26
N ALA A 241 -11.79 -3.73 26.29
CA ALA A 241 -11.03 -3.37 25.08
C ALA A 241 -10.74 -4.59 24.16
N ASP A 242 -10.47 -5.76 24.73
CA ASP A 242 -10.21 -6.98 23.96
C ASP A 242 -11.41 -7.46 23.12
N LEU A 243 -12.64 -7.12 23.51
CA LEU A 243 -13.81 -7.37 22.68
C LEU A 243 -13.76 -6.50 21.43
N ALA A 244 -13.37 -5.23 21.56
CA ALA A 244 -13.15 -4.35 20.42
C ALA A 244 -12.04 -4.88 19.50
N HIS A 245 -10.96 -5.43 20.05
CA HIS A 245 -9.91 -6.10 19.25
C HIS A 245 -10.46 -7.29 18.44
N SER A 246 -11.30 -8.13 19.05
CA SER A 246 -11.95 -9.23 18.33
C SER A 246 -12.86 -8.75 17.20
N TYR A 247 -13.73 -7.76 17.47
CA TYR A 247 -14.61 -7.19 16.44
C TYR A 247 -13.82 -6.51 15.32
N HIS A 248 -12.73 -5.82 15.67
CA HIS A 248 -11.86 -5.20 14.68
C HIS A 248 -11.28 -6.24 13.71
N ASN A 249 -10.70 -7.32 14.22
CA ASN A 249 -10.12 -8.37 13.38
C ASN A 249 -11.16 -9.02 12.48
N ILE A 250 -12.35 -9.34 13.03
CA ILE A 250 -13.47 -9.84 12.23
C ILE A 250 -13.83 -8.85 11.12
N GLY A 251 -13.84 -7.56 11.42
CA GLY A 251 -14.06 -6.50 10.44
C GLY A 251 -13.04 -6.51 9.30
N MET A 252 -11.75 -6.67 9.61
CA MET A 252 -10.69 -6.74 8.61
C MET A 252 -10.81 -7.99 7.73
N VAL A 253 -11.08 -9.16 8.32
CA VAL A 253 -11.31 -10.40 7.54
C VAL A 253 -12.50 -10.22 6.58
N TYR A 254 -13.60 -9.61 7.04
CA TYR A 254 -14.73 -9.29 6.14
C TYR A 254 -14.35 -8.29 5.04
N SER A 255 -13.49 -7.30 5.33
CA SER A 255 -13.01 -6.36 4.31
C SER A 255 -12.22 -7.09 3.22
N ASN A 256 -11.30 -7.98 3.64
CA ASN A 256 -10.50 -8.80 2.72
C ASN A 256 -11.35 -9.76 1.87
N MET A 257 -12.50 -10.20 2.40
CA MET A 257 -13.48 -10.99 1.65
C MET A 257 -14.32 -10.17 0.66
N GLY A 258 -14.23 -8.83 0.69
CA GLY A 258 -15.12 -7.92 -0.05
C GLY A 258 -16.52 -7.78 0.56
N GLU A 259 -16.74 -8.28 1.77
CA GLU A 259 -18.02 -8.24 2.51
C GLU A 259 -18.13 -6.95 3.34
N TYR A 260 -18.01 -5.80 2.66
CA TYR A 260 -17.79 -4.50 3.29
C TYR A 260 -18.88 -4.07 4.28
N SER A 261 -20.13 -4.50 4.08
CA SER A 261 -21.24 -4.19 5.02
C SER A 261 -21.04 -4.84 6.39
N LYS A 262 -20.60 -6.10 6.42
CA LYS A 262 -20.26 -6.85 7.64
C LYS A 262 -18.98 -6.31 8.28
N ALA A 263 -18.02 -5.91 7.44
CA ALA A 263 -16.79 -5.26 7.89
C ALA A 263 -17.09 -3.97 8.66
N LEU A 264 -17.90 -3.07 8.08
CA LEU A 264 -18.32 -1.83 8.74
C LEU A 264 -19.07 -2.09 10.04
N SER A 265 -20.06 -3.00 10.04
CA SER A 265 -20.81 -3.33 11.26
C SER A 265 -19.89 -3.80 12.40
N SER A 266 -18.88 -4.60 12.09
CA SER A 266 -17.90 -5.09 13.07
C SER A 266 -16.98 -3.97 13.56
N CYS A 267 -16.46 -3.13 12.66
CA CYS A 267 -15.62 -1.98 13.00
C CYS A 267 -16.38 -0.92 13.82
N GLU A 268 -17.65 -0.66 13.50
CA GLU A 268 -18.53 0.25 14.25
C GLU A 268 -18.80 -0.28 15.66
N ARG A 269 -19.02 -1.59 15.82
CA ARG A 269 -19.17 -2.20 17.14
C ARG A 269 -17.89 -2.08 17.98
N ALA A 270 -16.73 -2.27 17.37
CA ALA A 270 -15.44 -2.06 18.03
C ALA A 270 -15.27 -0.59 18.47
N LEU A 271 -15.65 0.37 17.61
CA LEU A 271 -15.61 1.80 17.92
C LEU A 271 -16.55 2.14 19.09
N GLU A 272 -17.77 1.60 19.11
CA GLU A 272 -18.75 1.84 20.18
C GLU A 272 -18.22 1.38 21.55
N ILE A 273 -17.66 0.17 21.63
CA ILE A 273 -17.03 -0.36 22.84
C ILE A 273 -15.91 0.56 23.32
N ARG A 274 -15.00 0.94 22.41
CA ARG A 274 -13.87 1.82 22.74
C ARG A 274 -14.30 3.21 23.17
N LYS A 275 -15.39 3.77 22.62
CA LYS A 275 -15.93 5.08 23.04
C LYS A 275 -16.44 5.07 24.48
N ILE A 276 -16.96 3.95 24.93
CA ILE A 276 -17.45 3.78 26.31
C ILE A 276 -16.28 3.51 27.26
N ALA A 277 -15.32 2.68 26.83
CA ALA A 277 -14.24 2.19 27.68
C ALA A 277 -13.05 3.15 27.83
N LEU A 278 -12.83 4.05 26.87
CA LEU A 278 -11.59 4.82 26.76
C LEU A 278 -11.85 6.33 26.66
N PRO A 279 -10.90 7.18 27.11
CA PRO A 279 -10.95 8.62 26.91
C PRO A 279 -11.02 9.00 25.43
N SER A 280 -11.63 10.16 25.11
CA SER A 280 -11.87 10.61 23.73
C SER A 280 -10.61 10.83 22.89
N ASN A 281 -9.45 11.01 23.53
CA ASN A 281 -8.15 11.16 22.88
C ASN A 281 -7.33 9.86 22.83
N HIS A 282 -7.89 8.71 23.22
CA HIS A 282 -7.16 7.45 23.24
C HIS A 282 -6.83 6.96 21.82
N LEU A 283 -5.62 6.42 21.60
CA LEU A 283 -5.14 6.01 20.28
C LEU A 283 -5.98 4.88 19.66
N ASP A 284 -6.50 3.95 20.45
CA ASP A 284 -7.44 2.92 19.99
C ASP A 284 -8.70 3.47 19.32
N LEU A 285 -9.18 4.64 19.74
CA LEU A 285 -10.28 5.32 19.05
C LEU A 285 -9.83 5.79 17.67
N ALA A 286 -8.64 6.40 17.58
CA ALA A 286 -8.06 6.76 16.30
C ALA A 286 -7.91 5.54 15.39
N GLN A 287 -7.42 4.41 15.91
CA GLN A 287 -7.30 3.18 15.15
C GLN A 287 -8.65 2.69 14.63
N SER A 288 -9.71 2.76 15.46
CA SER A 288 -11.06 2.38 15.05
C SER A 288 -11.57 3.24 13.88
N TYR A 289 -11.40 4.57 13.96
CA TYR A 289 -11.74 5.48 12.87
C TYR A 289 -10.88 5.23 11.63
N HIS A 290 -9.59 4.95 11.80
CA HIS A 290 -8.69 4.60 10.70
C HIS A 290 -9.18 3.35 9.96
N ASN A 291 -9.54 2.29 10.69
CA ASN A 291 -10.01 1.05 10.07
C ASN A 291 -11.36 1.23 9.35
N ILE A 292 -12.28 2.02 9.92
CA ILE A 292 -13.53 2.39 9.22
C ILE A 292 -13.21 3.17 7.94
N GLY A 293 -12.24 4.09 8.00
CA GLY A 293 -11.75 4.80 6.84
C GLY A 293 -11.18 3.88 5.76
N PHE A 294 -10.42 2.85 6.17
CA PHE A 294 -9.88 1.82 5.29
C PHE A 294 -10.97 1.04 4.57
N VAL A 295 -11.98 0.56 5.30
CA VAL A 295 -13.11 -0.16 4.69
C VAL A 295 -13.87 0.72 3.69
N TYR A 296 -14.10 2.00 4.00
CA TYR A 296 -14.73 2.92 3.06
C TYR A 296 -13.85 3.22 1.84
N ASP A 297 -12.53 3.26 1.98
CA ASP A 297 -11.60 3.45 0.87
C ASP A 297 -11.62 2.25 -0.08
N ASP A 298 -11.60 1.02 0.46
CA ASP A 298 -11.76 -0.23 -0.31
C ASP A 298 -13.09 -0.29 -1.07
N MET A 299 -14.16 0.26 -0.48
CA MET A 299 -15.47 0.39 -1.15
C MET A 299 -15.50 1.44 -2.28
N GLY A 300 -14.47 2.29 -2.39
CA GLY A 300 -14.48 3.48 -3.26
C GLY A 300 -15.33 4.65 -2.74
N GLU A 301 -15.79 4.58 -1.48
CA GLU A 301 -16.59 5.61 -0.81
C GLU A 301 -15.68 6.70 -0.21
N TYR A 302 -14.85 7.31 -1.07
CA TYR A 302 -13.75 8.20 -0.69
C TYR A 302 -14.13 9.36 0.22
N SER A 303 -15.35 9.91 0.10
CA SER A 303 -15.83 10.99 0.96
C SER A 303 -16.01 10.54 2.42
N LYS A 304 -16.51 9.32 2.65
CA LYS A 304 -16.68 8.75 4.00
C LYS A 304 -15.35 8.27 4.58
N ALA A 305 -14.49 7.73 3.71
CA ALA A 305 -13.12 7.37 4.06
C ALA A 305 -12.36 8.59 4.61
N LEU A 306 -12.41 9.71 3.89
CA LEU A 306 -11.76 10.96 4.29
C LEU A 306 -12.23 11.45 5.65
N LEU A 307 -13.55 11.51 5.89
CA LEU A 307 -14.11 11.91 7.20
C LEU A 307 -13.58 11.04 8.35
N SER A 308 -13.48 9.73 8.12
CA SER A 308 -13.02 8.77 9.12
C SER A 308 -11.51 8.93 9.38
N TYR A 309 -10.70 9.08 8.33
CA TYR A 309 -9.27 9.34 8.45
C TYR A 309 -8.95 10.70 9.08
N GLU A 310 -9.70 11.74 8.77
CA GLU A 310 -9.57 13.06 9.40
C GLU A 310 -9.87 12.98 10.90
N ARG A 311 -10.92 12.24 11.29
CA ARG A 311 -11.23 12.02 12.71
C ARG A 311 -10.14 11.24 13.44
N SER A 312 -9.57 10.23 12.79
CA SER A 312 -8.40 9.52 13.31
C SER A 312 -7.20 10.44 13.48
N LEU A 313 -6.94 11.33 12.51
CA LEU A 313 -5.82 12.27 12.53
C LEU A 313 -5.99 13.31 13.64
N GLU A 314 -7.21 13.82 13.87
CA GLU A 314 -7.50 14.75 14.97
C GLU A 314 -7.13 14.16 16.34
N ILE A 315 -7.53 12.91 16.59
CA ILE A 315 -7.21 12.21 17.84
C ILE A 315 -5.69 12.03 17.97
N ARG A 316 -5.02 11.55 16.91
CA ARG A 316 -3.56 11.35 16.90
C ARG A 316 -2.80 12.65 17.13
N LYS A 317 -3.25 13.79 16.58
CA LYS A 317 -2.62 15.11 16.81
C LYS A 317 -2.66 15.56 18.27
N ILE A 318 -3.71 15.18 19.00
CA ILE A 318 -3.87 15.51 20.42
C ILE A 318 -3.02 14.56 21.28
N ALA A 319 -3.00 13.27 20.92
CA ALA A 319 -2.40 12.21 21.73
C ALA A 319 -0.89 12.05 21.53
N LEU A 320 -0.34 12.47 20.38
CA LEU A 320 1.03 12.18 19.97
C LEU A 320 1.86 13.45 19.74
N PRO A 321 3.19 13.38 19.92
CA PRO A 321 4.11 14.41 19.46
C PRO A 321 3.95 14.71 17.96
N SER A 322 4.20 15.95 17.55
CA SER A 322 4.02 16.41 16.16
C SER A 322 4.89 15.68 15.13
N ASN A 323 5.99 15.06 15.57
CA ASN A 323 6.90 14.27 14.74
C ASN A 323 6.62 12.75 14.80
N HIS A 324 5.53 12.31 15.43
CA HIS A 324 5.23 10.88 15.54
C HIS A 324 4.84 10.27 14.18
N LEU A 325 5.34 9.07 13.87
CA LEU A 325 5.15 8.42 12.57
C LEU A 325 3.68 8.13 12.24
N ASP A 326 2.84 7.80 13.22
CA ASP A 326 1.39 7.60 13.02
C ASP A 326 0.69 8.81 12.39
N LEU A 327 1.18 10.02 12.64
CA LEU A 327 0.68 11.23 11.98
C LEU A 327 1.04 11.21 10.49
N ALA A 328 2.27 10.82 10.15
CA ALA A 328 2.69 10.64 8.76
C ALA A 328 1.87 9.55 8.06
N HIS A 329 1.57 8.43 8.72
CA HIS A 329 0.69 7.39 8.17
C HIS A 329 -0.73 7.91 7.92
N SER A 330 -1.30 8.68 8.85
CA SER A 330 -2.61 9.31 8.65
C SER A 330 -2.62 10.27 7.45
N TYR A 331 -1.62 11.15 7.34
CA TYR A 331 -1.50 12.06 6.19
C TYR A 331 -1.27 11.31 4.88
N HIS A 332 -0.51 10.21 4.90
CA HIS A 332 -0.31 9.37 3.73
C HIS A 332 -1.63 8.78 3.21
N ASN A 333 -2.47 8.21 4.08
CA ASN A 333 -3.74 7.63 3.67
C ASN A 333 -4.73 8.70 3.18
N ILE A 334 -4.79 9.86 3.85
CA ILE A 334 -5.57 11.01 3.36
C ILE A 334 -5.09 11.46 1.98
N GLY A 335 -3.77 11.51 1.77
CA GLY A 335 -3.16 11.82 0.48
C GLY A 335 -3.55 10.83 -0.60
N MET A 336 -3.58 9.53 -0.28
CA MET A 336 -4.01 8.46 -1.19
C MET A 336 -5.48 8.59 -1.59
N VAL A 337 -6.38 8.83 -0.62
CA VAL A 337 -7.79 9.09 -0.92
C VAL A 337 -7.96 10.31 -1.83
N HIS A 338 -7.26 11.42 -1.54
CA HIS A 338 -7.30 12.58 -2.41
C HIS A 338 -6.74 12.33 -3.81
N TYR A 339 -5.68 11.51 -3.92
CA TYR A 339 -5.13 11.08 -5.20
C TYR A 339 -6.15 10.26 -6.00
N ASN A 340 -6.80 9.27 -5.37
CA ASN A 340 -7.83 8.44 -6.00
C ASN A 340 -9.05 9.26 -6.45
N MET A 341 -9.38 10.34 -5.73
CA MET A 341 -10.41 11.30 -6.14
C MET A 341 -9.98 12.26 -7.28
N GLY A 342 -8.73 12.18 -7.77
CA GLY A 342 -8.17 13.12 -8.74
C GLY A 342 -7.88 14.52 -8.18
N LYS A 343 -7.94 14.70 -6.85
CA LYS A 343 -7.68 15.97 -6.15
C LYS A 343 -6.18 16.13 -5.87
N TYR A 344 -5.38 16.18 -6.94
CA TYR A 344 -3.91 16.10 -6.88
C TYR A 344 -3.24 17.17 -5.99
N SER A 345 -3.75 18.41 -5.96
CA SER A 345 -3.21 19.46 -5.09
C SER A 345 -3.35 19.15 -3.60
N LYS A 346 -4.48 18.56 -3.18
CA LYS A 346 -4.69 18.15 -1.79
C LYS A 346 -3.91 16.89 -1.44
N ALA A 347 -3.77 15.97 -2.40
CA ALA A 347 -2.92 14.78 -2.25
C ALA A 347 -1.47 15.18 -2.00
N LEU A 348 -0.93 16.09 -2.83
CA LEU A 348 0.41 16.63 -2.70
C LEU A 348 0.63 17.26 -1.33
N SER A 349 -0.27 18.14 -0.89
CA SER A 349 -0.18 18.78 0.44
C SER A 349 -0.11 17.74 1.56
N SER A 350 -0.92 16.69 1.50
CA SER A 350 -0.94 15.63 2.51
C SER A 350 0.36 14.80 2.49
N TYR A 351 0.84 14.42 1.31
CA TYR A 351 2.11 13.69 1.18
C TYR A 351 3.34 14.50 1.59
N GLU A 352 3.35 15.81 1.32
CA GLU A 352 4.42 16.70 1.78
C GLU A 352 4.46 16.79 3.31
N ARG A 353 3.29 16.85 3.97
CA ARG A 353 3.21 16.81 5.45
C ARG A 353 3.71 15.48 6.01
N ALA A 354 3.33 14.37 5.39
CA ALA A 354 3.85 13.05 5.77
C ALA A 354 5.37 12.96 5.60
N LEU A 355 5.91 13.51 4.50
CA LEU A 355 7.35 13.56 4.24
C LEU A 355 8.10 14.42 5.26
N GLU A 356 7.56 15.58 5.63
CA GLU A 356 8.16 16.48 6.63
C GLU A 356 8.31 15.78 7.99
N ILE A 357 7.26 15.10 8.46
CA ILE A 357 7.29 14.32 9.71
C ILE A 357 8.33 13.20 9.62
N ARG A 358 8.32 12.42 8.52
CA ARG A 358 9.28 11.32 8.32
C ARG A 358 10.72 11.80 8.27
N LYS A 359 11.01 12.98 7.70
CA LYS A 359 12.36 13.56 7.67
C LYS A 359 12.90 13.90 9.05
N ILE A 360 12.02 14.28 9.98
CA ILE A 360 12.38 14.58 11.37
C ILE A 360 12.53 13.30 12.17
N ALA A 361 11.65 12.32 11.96
CA ALA A 361 11.56 11.11 12.77
C ALA A 361 12.52 9.98 12.35
N LEU A 362 12.97 9.95 11.09
CA LEU A 362 13.68 8.81 10.51
C LEU A 362 15.07 9.20 9.99
N PRO A 363 16.03 8.25 9.92
CA PRO A 363 17.30 8.44 9.23
C PRO A 363 17.11 8.82 7.75
N GLN A 364 18.05 9.58 7.18
CA GLN A 364 17.92 10.12 5.82
C GLN A 364 17.80 9.04 4.72
N ASN A 365 18.30 7.83 4.98
CA ASN A 365 18.25 6.69 4.07
C ASN A 365 17.08 5.73 4.38
N HIS A 366 16.12 6.10 5.24
CA HIS A 366 15.02 5.19 5.58
C HIS A 366 14.08 4.95 4.38
N PRO A 367 13.65 3.70 4.09
CA PRO A 367 12.77 3.38 2.97
C PRO A 367 11.45 4.18 2.89
N ASP A 368 10.83 4.49 4.03
CA ASP A 368 9.61 5.31 4.10
C ASP A 368 9.76 6.71 3.49
N LEU A 369 10.96 7.30 3.54
CA LEU A 369 11.24 8.56 2.85
C LEU A 369 11.17 8.37 1.34
N ALA A 370 11.74 7.27 0.82
CA ALA A 370 11.63 6.94 -0.60
C ALA A 370 10.17 6.70 -1.01
N GLN A 371 9.37 6.04 -0.18
CA GLN A 371 7.94 5.86 -0.44
C GLN A 371 7.20 7.20 -0.54
N SER A 372 7.47 8.13 0.38
CA SER A 372 6.90 9.48 0.32
C SER A 372 7.27 10.21 -0.98
N TYR A 373 8.56 10.20 -1.34
CA TYR A 373 9.02 10.81 -2.59
C TYR A 373 8.41 10.15 -3.83
N ASN A 374 8.25 8.82 -3.82
CA ASN A 374 7.60 8.08 -4.90
C ASN A 374 6.14 8.52 -5.09
N ASN A 375 5.38 8.67 -4.01
CA ASN A 375 3.97 9.08 -4.09
C ASN A 375 3.83 10.55 -4.55
N ILE A 376 4.72 11.43 -4.10
CA ILE A 376 4.80 12.81 -4.61
C ILE A 376 5.12 12.82 -6.11
N GLY A 377 6.08 11.99 -6.55
CA GLY A 377 6.42 11.84 -7.96
C GLY A 377 5.23 11.37 -8.80
N LEU A 378 4.43 10.43 -8.27
CA LEU A 378 3.21 9.93 -8.90
C LEU A 378 2.15 11.03 -9.09
N VAL A 379 1.95 11.87 -8.07
CA VAL A 379 1.05 13.02 -8.17
C VAL A 379 1.52 13.99 -9.25
N TYR A 380 2.81 14.37 -9.26
CA TYR A 380 3.35 15.27 -10.27
C TYR A 380 3.28 14.70 -11.69
N ASN A 381 3.52 13.40 -11.87
CA ASN A 381 3.39 12.74 -13.18
C ASN A 381 1.96 12.84 -13.72
N ASN A 382 0.96 12.59 -12.87
CA ASN A 382 -0.45 12.70 -13.26
C ASN A 382 -0.91 14.14 -13.51
N MET A 383 -0.25 15.13 -12.91
CA MET A 383 -0.46 16.55 -13.21
C MET A 383 0.24 16.99 -14.51
N GLY A 384 1.05 16.14 -15.14
CA GLY A 384 1.88 16.50 -16.30
C GLY A 384 3.14 17.30 -15.94
N GLU A 385 3.46 17.46 -14.65
CA GLU A 385 4.65 18.18 -14.17
C GLU A 385 5.89 17.26 -14.17
N TYR A 386 6.26 16.76 -15.35
CA TYR A 386 7.25 15.68 -15.51
C TYR A 386 8.61 15.98 -14.87
N SER A 387 9.11 17.22 -14.92
CA SER A 387 10.39 17.59 -14.30
C SER A 387 10.38 17.42 -12.78
N LYS A 388 9.27 17.76 -12.11
CA LYS A 388 9.13 17.57 -10.65
C LYS A 388 8.89 16.11 -10.30
N ALA A 389 8.19 15.37 -11.17
CA ALA A 389 8.03 13.93 -11.03
C ALA A 389 9.38 13.20 -11.07
N LEU A 390 10.22 13.50 -12.07
CA LEU A 390 11.58 12.95 -12.19
C LEU A 390 12.42 13.26 -10.95
N SER A 391 12.48 14.52 -10.51
CA SER A 391 13.24 14.90 -9.31
C SER A 391 12.82 14.11 -8.06
N SER A 392 11.51 13.91 -7.88
CA SER A 392 10.98 13.14 -6.75
C SER A 392 11.32 11.66 -6.86
N TYR A 393 11.15 11.05 -8.04
CA TYR A 393 11.48 9.63 -8.26
C TYR A 393 12.98 9.34 -8.19
N GLU A 394 13.82 10.23 -8.68
CA GLU A 394 15.28 10.13 -8.58
C GLU A 394 15.72 10.16 -7.12
N ARG A 395 15.13 11.04 -6.30
CA ARG A 395 15.41 11.08 -4.86
C ARG A 395 14.98 9.80 -4.15
N ALA A 396 13.82 9.24 -4.52
CA ALA A 396 13.37 7.95 -4.01
C ALA A 396 14.34 6.81 -4.41
N LEU A 397 14.81 6.81 -5.66
CA LEU A 397 15.78 5.83 -6.16
C LEU A 397 17.12 5.92 -5.43
N GLU A 398 17.62 7.13 -5.18
CA GLU A 398 18.87 7.36 -4.45
C GLU A 398 18.82 6.77 -3.03
N ILE A 399 17.74 7.05 -2.30
CA ILE A 399 17.51 6.51 -0.95
C ILE A 399 17.47 4.98 -0.99
N ARG A 400 16.70 4.40 -1.92
CA ARG A 400 16.56 2.94 -2.06
C ARG A 400 17.88 2.26 -2.42
N LYS A 401 18.73 2.88 -3.25
CA LYS A 401 20.06 2.33 -3.59
C LYS A 401 20.99 2.21 -2.39
N ILE A 402 20.86 3.12 -1.44
CA ILE A 402 21.65 3.10 -0.20
C ILE A 402 21.06 2.11 0.81
N ALA A 403 19.73 2.05 0.90
CA ALA A 403 19.02 1.31 1.93
C ALA A 403 18.82 -0.18 1.62
N LEU A 404 18.78 -0.56 0.34
CA LEU A 404 18.33 -1.88 -0.10
C LEU A 404 19.40 -2.61 -0.94
N PRO A 405 19.39 -3.96 -0.96
CA PRO A 405 20.23 -4.74 -1.86
C PRO A 405 20.01 -4.37 -3.33
N GLN A 406 21.04 -4.52 -4.16
CA GLN A 406 21.02 -4.13 -5.58
C GLN A 406 19.88 -4.75 -6.41
N ASN A 407 19.43 -5.95 -6.02
CA ASN A 407 18.37 -6.67 -6.73
C ASN A 407 17.01 -6.57 -6.01
N HIS A 408 16.81 -5.61 -5.10
CA HIS A 408 15.55 -5.47 -4.39
C HIS A 408 14.41 -5.00 -5.34
N PRO A 409 13.19 -5.58 -5.29
CA PRO A 409 12.07 -5.19 -6.16
C PRO A 409 11.71 -3.70 -6.15
N ASP A 410 11.82 -3.02 -5.00
CA ASP A 410 11.62 -1.57 -4.90
C ASP A 410 12.53 -0.72 -5.80
N LEU A 411 13.77 -1.17 -6.06
CA LEU A 411 14.65 -0.50 -7.03
C LEU A 411 14.07 -0.63 -8.44
N ALA A 412 13.56 -1.81 -8.80
CA ALA A 412 12.89 -2.02 -10.07
C ALA A 412 11.64 -1.14 -10.21
N GLN A 413 10.87 -0.95 -9.12
CA GLN A 413 9.72 -0.04 -9.12
C GLN A 413 10.14 1.41 -9.39
N SER A 414 11.22 1.89 -8.74
CA SER A 414 11.76 3.22 -9.00
C SER A 414 12.18 3.40 -10.47
N TYR A 415 12.92 2.44 -11.04
CA TYR A 415 13.30 2.49 -12.46
C TYR A 415 12.08 2.49 -13.38
N ASN A 416 11.08 1.67 -13.06
CA ASN A 416 9.85 1.62 -13.83
C ASN A 416 9.10 2.96 -13.84
N ASN A 417 8.99 3.62 -12.69
CA ASN A 417 8.27 4.89 -12.59
C ASN A 417 8.99 6.02 -13.33
N ILE A 418 10.32 6.08 -13.26
CA ILE A 418 11.12 7.03 -14.06
C ILE A 418 10.97 6.72 -15.55
N GLY A 419 11.01 5.44 -15.94
CA GLY A 419 10.79 5.00 -17.32
C GLY A 419 9.44 5.44 -17.88
N LEU A 420 8.37 5.33 -17.07
CA LEU A 420 7.03 5.79 -17.43
C LEU A 420 6.99 7.30 -17.70
N VAL A 421 7.68 8.11 -16.87
CA VAL A 421 7.76 9.56 -17.09
C VAL A 421 8.47 9.88 -18.40
N TYR A 422 9.60 9.23 -18.70
CA TYR A 422 10.28 9.44 -19.98
C TYR A 422 9.44 8.98 -21.17
N ASN A 423 8.68 7.89 -21.05
CA ASN A 423 7.74 7.47 -22.08
C ASN A 423 6.67 8.54 -22.34
N ASN A 424 6.09 9.12 -21.28
CA ASN A 424 5.11 10.20 -21.38
C ASN A 424 5.70 11.49 -22.00
N MET A 425 7.01 11.71 -21.87
CA MET A 425 7.73 12.80 -22.51
C MET A 425 8.12 12.53 -23.97
N GLY A 426 7.90 11.30 -24.49
CA GLY A 426 8.35 10.88 -25.82
C GLY A 426 9.85 10.53 -25.91
N GLU A 427 10.54 10.45 -24.78
CA GLU A 427 11.98 10.12 -24.69
C GLU A 427 12.17 8.60 -24.63
N TYR A 428 11.72 7.90 -25.68
CA TYR A 428 11.54 6.44 -25.69
C TYR A 428 12.82 5.63 -25.43
N SER A 429 13.99 6.10 -25.89
CA SER A 429 15.27 5.42 -25.66
C SER A 429 15.66 5.36 -24.17
N LYS A 430 15.43 6.45 -23.43
CA LYS A 430 15.64 6.50 -21.98
C LYS A 430 14.62 5.63 -21.26
N ALA A 431 13.36 5.68 -21.68
CA ALA A 431 12.29 4.85 -21.14
C ALA A 431 12.61 3.35 -21.27
N LEU A 432 13.02 2.88 -22.45
CA LEU A 432 13.42 1.50 -22.70
C LEU A 432 14.56 1.07 -21.77
N SER A 433 15.65 1.85 -21.70
CA SER A 433 16.80 1.52 -20.85
C SER A 433 16.41 1.35 -19.37
N LEU A 434 15.52 2.20 -18.86
CA LEU A 434 15.05 2.13 -17.47
C LEU A 434 14.09 0.95 -17.24
N HIS A 435 13.17 0.69 -18.17
CA HIS A 435 12.28 -0.47 -18.07
C HIS A 435 13.02 -1.80 -18.21
N GLU A 436 14.04 -1.89 -19.07
CA GLU A 436 14.91 -3.07 -19.20
C GLU A 436 15.67 -3.35 -17.91
N ARG A 437 16.23 -2.30 -17.28
CA ARG A 437 16.89 -2.42 -15.97
C ARG A 437 15.93 -2.87 -14.87
N SER A 438 14.70 -2.34 -14.88
CA SER A 438 13.63 -2.78 -13.98
C SER A 438 13.30 -4.26 -14.18
N LEU A 439 13.18 -4.71 -15.44
CA LEU A 439 12.91 -6.10 -15.79
C LEU A 439 14.05 -7.03 -15.35
N GLU A 440 15.31 -6.63 -15.52
CA GLU A 440 16.48 -7.42 -15.10
C GLU A 440 16.47 -7.68 -13.59
N ILE A 441 16.26 -6.64 -12.78
CA ILE A 441 16.17 -6.78 -11.32
C ILE A 441 15.02 -7.73 -10.94
N ARG A 442 13.83 -7.55 -11.53
CA ARG A 442 12.67 -8.39 -11.24
C ARG A 442 12.88 -9.86 -11.63
N LYS A 443 13.59 -10.15 -12.73
CA LYS A 443 13.92 -11.53 -13.13
C LYS A 443 14.80 -12.25 -12.13
N ILE A 444 15.69 -11.52 -11.45
CA ILE A 444 16.57 -12.08 -10.43
C ILE A 444 15.80 -12.25 -9.11
N ALA A 445 14.96 -11.28 -8.76
CA ALA A 445 14.33 -11.21 -7.45
C ALA A 445 13.03 -12.02 -7.31
N LEU A 446 12.33 -12.30 -8.41
CA LEU A 446 10.96 -12.82 -8.39
C LEU A 446 10.84 -14.14 -9.16
N PRO A 447 9.89 -15.02 -8.79
CA PRO A 447 9.57 -16.21 -9.57
C PRO A 447 9.16 -15.87 -11.01
N PRO A 448 9.40 -16.74 -12.00
CA PRO A 448 9.06 -16.47 -13.41
C PRO A 448 7.58 -16.18 -13.69
N SER A 449 6.67 -16.67 -12.84
CA SER A 449 5.23 -16.44 -12.93
C SER A 449 4.74 -15.19 -12.18
N HIS A 450 5.64 -14.39 -11.61
CA HIS A 450 5.23 -13.24 -10.79
C HIS A 450 4.63 -12.11 -11.64
N ALA A 451 3.52 -11.52 -11.17
CA ALA A 451 2.76 -10.49 -11.91
C ALA A 451 3.62 -9.26 -12.31
N ASP A 452 4.56 -8.86 -11.46
CA ASP A 452 5.48 -7.74 -11.77
C ASP A 452 6.35 -7.97 -13.01
N LEU A 453 6.69 -9.22 -13.35
CA LEU A 453 7.39 -9.51 -14.61
C LEU A 453 6.46 -9.21 -15.79
N ALA A 454 5.18 -9.61 -15.70
CA ALA A 454 4.19 -9.28 -16.71
C ALA A 454 4.01 -7.77 -16.88
N HIS A 455 4.03 -7.00 -15.79
CA HIS A 455 3.98 -5.52 -15.84
C HIS A 455 5.21 -4.92 -16.52
N SER A 456 6.41 -5.43 -16.23
CA SER A 456 7.63 -4.97 -16.90
C SER A 456 7.59 -5.22 -18.41
N TYR A 457 7.19 -6.42 -18.84
CA TYR A 457 7.01 -6.72 -20.27
C TYR A 457 5.95 -5.83 -20.91
N HIS A 458 4.83 -5.61 -20.22
CA HIS A 458 3.78 -4.71 -20.69
C HIS A 458 4.29 -3.28 -20.91
N ASN A 459 5.02 -2.71 -19.95
CA ASN A 459 5.51 -1.33 -20.08
C ASN A 459 6.55 -1.18 -21.20
N ILE A 460 7.45 -2.15 -21.40
CA ILE A 460 8.36 -2.15 -22.56
C ILE A 460 7.56 -2.28 -23.86
N GLY A 461 6.53 -3.13 -23.88
CA GLY A 461 5.62 -3.28 -25.03
C GLY A 461 4.91 -1.96 -25.37
N LEU A 462 4.46 -1.22 -24.35
CA LEU A 462 3.84 0.10 -24.50
C LEU A 462 4.79 1.13 -25.12
N VAL A 463 6.07 1.12 -24.73
CA VAL A 463 7.05 2.03 -25.34
C VAL A 463 7.25 1.70 -26.82
N TYR A 464 7.37 0.42 -27.19
CA TYR A 464 7.46 0.04 -28.60
C TYR A 464 6.19 0.34 -29.40
N ASP A 465 5.01 0.19 -28.79
CA ASP A 465 3.72 0.55 -29.41
C ASP A 465 3.65 2.07 -29.69
N ASN A 466 4.07 2.89 -28.73
CA ASN A 466 4.20 4.34 -28.91
C ASN A 466 5.23 4.74 -29.99
N MET A 467 6.28 3.93 -30.19
CA MET A 467 7.24 4.07 -31.29
C MET A 467 6.71 3.53 -32.64
N SER A 468 5.49 2.99 -32.68
CA SER A 468 4.91 2.29 -33.83
C SER A 468 5.70 1.04 -34.27
N GLU A 469 6.53 0.48 -33.38
CA GLU A 469 7.22 -0.80 -33.59
C GLU A 469 6.33 -1.98 -33.15
N TYR A 470 5.18 -2.11 -33.83
CA TYR A 470 4.08 -2.99 -33.42
C TYR A 470 4.46 -4.48 -33.26
N SER A 471 5.39 -4.98 -34.07
CA SER A 471 5.85 -6.38 -33.97
C SER A 471 6.59 -6.68 -32.66
N LYS A 472 7.42 -5.74 -32.19
CA LYS A 472 8.11 -5.86 -30.90
C LYS A 472 7.12 -5.69 -29.76
N ALA A 473 6.22 -4.71 -29.85
CA ALA A 473 5.16 -4.48 -28.87
C ALA A 473 4.30 -5.74 -28.67
N LEU A 474 3.85 -6.36 -29.77
CA LEU A 474 3.07 -7.58 -29.75
C LEU A 474 3.80 -8.72 -29.02
N SER A 475 5.07 -8.97 -29.36
CA SER A 475 5.86 -10.04 -28.73
C SER A 475 5.99 -9.87 -27.20
N LEU A 476 6.04 -8.63 -26.72
CA LEU A 476 6.16 -8.30 -25.30
C LEU A 476 4.80 -8.38 -24.59
N TYR A 477 3.72 -7.95 -25.25
CA TYR A 477 2.36 -8.11 -24.74
C TYR A 477 1.96 -9.59 -24.67
N GLU A 478 2.34 -10.42 -25.63
CA GLU A 478 2.12 -11.87 -25.60
C GLU A 478 2.85 -12.53 -24.43
N ARG A 479 4.12 -12.19 -24.20
CA ARG A 479 4.87 -12.64 -23.00
C ARG A 479 4.22 -12.20 -21.69
N SER A 480 3.75 -10.95 -21.62
CA SER A 480 3.01 -10.45 -20.46
C SER A 480 1.73 -11.27 -20.22
N LEU A 481 0.99 -11.57 -21.28
CA LEU A 481 -0.24 -12.37 -21.23
C LEU A 481 0.03 -13.82 -20.79
N GLU A 482 1.11 -14.44 -21.27
CA GLU A 482 1.51 -15.80 -20.88
C GLU A 482 1.76 -15.91 -19.36
N ILE A 483 2.52 -14.96 -18.80
CA ILE A 483 2.77 -14.91 -17.36
C ILE A 483 1.46 -14.74 -16.58
N LYS A 484 0.61 -13.80 -17.01
CA LYS A 484 -0.70 -13.56 -16.36
C LYS A 484 -1.63 -14.77 -16.41
N LYS A 485 -1.62 -15.56 -17.50
CA LYS A 485 -2.43 -16.80 -17.61
C LYS A 485 -2.01 -17.86 -16.60
N ILE A 486 -0.74 -17.89 -16.21
CA ILE A 486 -0.23 -18.80 -15.17
C ILE A 486 -0.59 -18.26 -13.78
N ALA A 487 -0.49 -16.95 -13.58
CA ALA A 487 -0.66 -16.31 -12.28
C ALA A 487 -2.11 -16.09 -11.85
N LEU A 488 -3.04 -15.95 -12.80
CA LEU A 488 -4.41 -15.48 -12.56
C LEU A 488 -5.46 -16.49 -13.00
N PRO A 489 -6.66 -16.50 -12.37
CA PRO A 489 -7.79 -17.28 -12.85
C PRO A 489 -8.16 -16.94 -14.31
N PRO A 490 -8.70 -17.90 -15.10
CA PRO A 490 -8.97 -17.71 -16.53
C PRO A 490 -9.85 -16.52 -16.91
N ASN A 491 -10.72 -16.07 -15.99
CA ASN A 491 -11.65 -14.96 -16.19
C ASN A 491 -11.23 -13.69 -15.44
N HIS A 492 -9.97 -13.57 -15.02
CA HIS A 492 -9.51 -12.37 -14.32
C HIS A 492 -9.51 -11.14 -15.25
N PRO A 493 -10.02 -9.95 -14.81
CA PRO A 493 -10.09 -8.75 -15.63
C PRO A 493 -8.75 -8.31 -16.26
N ASP A 494 -7.62 -8.53 -15.60
CA ASP A 494 -6.29 -8.19 -16.14
C ASP A 494 -5.91 -8.97 -17.40
N LEU A 495 -6.46 -10.18 -17.58
CA LEU A 495 -6.30 -10.93 -18.83
C LEU A 495 -7.04 -10.22 -19.96
N ALA A 496 -8.22 -9.69 -19.68
CA ALA A 496 -9.00 -8.93 -20.65
C ALA A 496 -8.29 -7.63 -21.08
N LEU A 497 -7.59 -6.96 -20.16
CA LEU A 497 -6.76 -5.79 -20.49
C LEU A 497 -5.64 -6.17 -21.46
N SER A 498 -4.91 -7.25 -21.18
CA SER A 498 -3.86 -7.74 -22.08
C SER A 498 -4.38 -8.10 -23.46
N TYR A 499 -5.52 -8.78 -23.56
CA TYR A 499 -6.18 -9.06 -24.84
C TYR A 499 -6.61 -7.81 -25.60
N ASN A 500 -7.09 -6.78 -24.90
CA ASN A 500 -7.44 -5.50 -25.52
C ASN A 500 -6.21 -4.81 -26.13
N ASN A 501 -5.09 -4.75 -25.41
CA ASN A 501 -3.87 -4.12 -25.91
C ASN A 501 -3.31 -4.86 -27.12
N ILE A 502 -3.30 -6.20 -27.09
CA ILE A 502 -2.95 -7.03 -28.25
C ILE A 502 -3.90 -6.75 -29.42
N GLY A 503 -5.21 -6.63 -29.16
CA GLY A 503 -6.21 -6.32 -30.18
C GLY A 503 -5.98 -4.97 -30.85
N LEU A 504 -5.63 -3.94 -30.07
CA LEU A 504 -5.29 -2.61 -30.60
C LEU A 504 -4.02 -2.64 -31.45
N VAL A 505 -2.98 -3.35 -31.03
CA VAL A 505 -1.75 -3.50 -31.83
C VAL A 505 -2.04 -4.21 -33.16
N TYR A 506 -2.82 -5.29 -33.16
CA TYR A 506 -3.25 -5.93 -34.41
C TYR A 506 -4.07 -5.00 -35.31
N SER A 507 -4.92 -4.15 -34.72
CA SER A 507 -5.69 -3.14 -35.47
C SER A 507 -4.77 -2.15 -36.16
N ASN A 508 -3.74 -1.66 -35.47
CA ASN A 508 -2.75 -0.73 -36.01
C ASN A 508 -1.88 -1.38 -37.10
N MET A 509 -1.64 -2.70 -37.01
CA MET A 509 -0.99 -3.48 -38.07
C MET A 509 -1.89 -3.78 -39.28
N GLY A 510 -3.19 -3.45 -39.21
CA GLY A 510 -4.18 -3.81 -40.24
C GLY A 510 -4.65 -5.27 -40.19
N GLU A 511 -4.24 -6.04 -39.18
CA GLU A 511 -4.65 -7.43 -38.96
C GLU A 511 -6.01 -7.52 -38.23
N TYR A 512 -7.04 -6.92 -38.85
CA TYR A 512 -8.33 -6.69 -38.19
C TYR A 512 -9.05 -7.95 -37.69
N SER A 513 -8.83 -9.11 -38.32
CA SER A 513 -9.43 -10.38 -37.86
C SER A 513 -8.87 -10.84 -36.52
N LYS A 514 -7.54 -10.74 -36.32
CA LYS A 514 -6.89 -11.04 -35.04
C LYS A 514 -7.20 -9.98 -33.99
N ALA A 515 -7.33 -8.72 -34.40
CA ALA A 515 -7.76 -7.62 -33.55
C ALA A 515 -9.15 -7.90 -32.95
N LEU A 516 -10.14 -8.21 -33.81
CA LEU A 516 -11.49 -8.57 -33.37
C LEU A 516 -11.49 -9.78 -32.43
N SER A 517 -10.79 -10.87 -32.80
CA SER A 517 -10.72 -12.06 -31.95
C SER A 517 -10.17 -11.75 -30.54
N SER A 518 -9.15 -10.89 -30.46
CA SER A 518 -8.57 -10.48 -29.17
C SER A 518 -9.53 -9.61 -28.37
N CYS A 519 -10.15 -8.60 -29.00
CA CYS A 519 -11.13 -7.73 -28.33
C CYS A 519 -12.40 -8.49 -27.90
N GLU A 520 -12.86 -9.46 -28.70
CA GLU A 520 -14.00 -10.33 -28.35
C GLU A 520 -13.67 -11.22 -27.15
N ARG A 521 -12.45 -11.78 -27.08
CA ARG A 521 -12.00 -12.55 -25.91
C ARG A 521 -11.93 -11.68 -24.66
N SER A 522 -11.47 -10.44 -24.79
CA SER A 522 -11.49 -9.46 -23.70
C SER A 522 -12.92 -9.19 -23.21
N LEU A 523 -13.85 -8.97 -24.13
CA LEU A 523 -15.25 -8.73 -23.82
C LEU A 523 -15.89 -9.94 -23.11
N GLU A 524 -15.61 -11.16 -23.56
CA GLU A 524 -16.12 -12.39 -22.95
C GLU A 524 -15.67 -12.52 -21.49
N ILE A 525 -14.38 -12.33 -21.21
CA ILE A 525 -13.82 -12.37 -19.85
C ILE A 525 -14.52 -11.33 -18.96
N ARG A 526 -14.62 -10.07 -19.43
CA ARG A 526 -15.25 -8.99 -18.67
C ARG A 526 -16.74 -9.22 -18.42
N LYS A 527 -17.47 -9.84 -19.36
CA LYS A 527 -18.90 -10.18 -19.17
C LYS A 527 -19.12 -11.19 -18.05
N ILE A 528 -18.16 -12.10 -17.85
CA ILE A 528 -18.20 -13.08 -16.77
C ILE A 528 -17.76 -12.46 -15.44
N ALA A 529 -16.72 -11.62 -15.47
CA ALA A 529 -16.06 -11.12 -14.27
C ALA A 529 -16.71 -9.87 -13.65
N LEU A 530 -17.44 -9.07 -14.44
CA LEU A 530 -17.89 -7.74 -14.03
C LEU A 530 -19.41 -7.58 -14.16
N PRO A 531 -20.04 -6.69 -13.36
CA PRO A 531 -21.45 -6.33 -13.53
C PRO A 531 -21.75 -5.79 -14.93
N GLN A 532 -22.98 -5.98 -15.42
CA GLN A 532 -23.36 -5.63 -16.81
C GLN A 532 -23.14 -4.16 -17.19
N ASN A 533 -23.16 -3.26 -16.21
CA ASN A 533 -22.97 -1.82 -16.42
C ASN A 533 -21.55 -1.34 -16.06
N HIS A 534 -20.57 -2.25 -15.90
CA HIS A 534 -19.22 -1.83 -15.53
C HIS A 534 -18.53 -1.06 -16.68
N PRO A 535 -17.84 0.08 -16.42
CA PRO A 535 -17.16 0.88 -17.44
C PRO A 535 -16.20 0.09 -18.35
N ASP A 536 -15.48 -0.88 -17.81
CA ASP A 536 -14.62 -1.79 -18.58
C ASP A 536 -15.33 -2.56 -19.70
N LEU A 537 -16.60 -2.93 -19.52
CA LEU A 537 -17.38 -3.54 -20.60
C LEU A 537 -17.56 -2.54 -21.74
N ALA A 538 -17.85 -1.27 -21.41
CA ALA A 538 -17.92 -0.22 -22.41
C ALA A 538 -16.60 -0.02 -23.13
N GLN A 539 -15.46 -0.13 -22.45
CA GLN A 539 -14.15 -0.04 -23.09
C GLN A 539 -13.92 -1.18 -24.10
N SER A 540 -14.33 -2.42 -23.78
CA SER A 540 -14.21 -3.53 -24.72
C SER A 540 -15.12 -3.34 -25.95
N TYR A 541 -16.36 -2.89 -25.76
CA TYR A 541 -17.23 -2.52 -26.88
C TYR A 541 -16.66 -1.36 -27.71
N HIS A 542 -16.07 -0.37 -27.06
CA HIS A 542 -15.40 0.74 -27.72
C HIS A 542 -14.23 0.26 -28.58
N ASN A 543 -13.35 -0.61 -28.07
CA ASN A 543 -12.24 -1.15 -28.85
C ASN A 543 -12.73 -1.99 -30.05
N ILE A 544 -13.79 -2.78 -29.89
CA ILE A 544 -14.42 -3.50 -31.02
C ILE A 544 -14.97 -2.51 -32.06
N GLY A 545 -15.62 -1.44 -31.61
CA GLY A 545 -16.09 -0.36 -32.47
C GLY A 545 -14.96 0.30 -33.25
N PHE A 546 -13.83 0.56 -32.59
CA PHE A 546 -12.62 1.12 -33.19
C PHE A 546 -12.04 0.21 -34.27
N VAL A 547 -11.97 -1.11 -34.02
CA VAL A 547 -11.52 -2.06 -35.04
C VAL A 547 -12.47 -2.07 -36.25
N TYR A 548 -13.79 -2.06 -36.02
CA TYR A 548 -14.76 -1.98 -37.12
C TYR A 548 -14.69 -0.66 -37.90
N ASP A 549 -14.42 0.45 -37.23
CA ASP A 549 -14.26 1.77 -37.86
C ASP A 549 -13.03 1.79 -38.78
N ASN A 550 -11.88 1.28 -38.30
CA ASN A 550 -10.68 1.14 -39.12
C ASN A 550 -10.87 0.19 -40.32
N MET A 551 -11.78 -0.78 -40.22
CA MET A 551 -12.18 -1.64 -41.35
C MET A 551 -13.13 -0.96 -42.34
N GLY A 552 -13.61 0.25 -42.06
CA GLY A 552 -14.68 0.93 -42.83
C GLY A 552 -16.07 0.31 -42.64
N LYS A 553 -16.26 -0.54 -41.62
CA LYS A 553 -17.55 -1.19 -41.31
C LYS A 553 -18.38 -0.32 -40.36
N TYR A 554 -18.70 0.90 -40.80
CA TYR A 554 -19.29 1.95 -39.97
C TYR A 554 -20.58 1.55 -39.23
N SER A 555 -21.46 0.74 -39.82
CA SER A 555 -22.68 0.27 -39.14
C SER A 555 -22.39 -0.61 -37.92
N LYS A 556 -21.38 -1.48 -37.99
CA LYS A 556 -20.94 -2.31 -36.85
C LYS A 556 -20.17 -1.49 -35.83
N ALA A 557 -19.40 -0.51 -36.28
CA ALA A 557 -18.70 0.44 -35.41
C ALA A 557 -19.71 1.24 -34.57
N LEU A 558 -20.73 1.82 -35.21
CA LEU A 558 -21.82 2.53 -34.54
C LEU A 558 -22.52 1.66 -33.50
N SER A 559 -22.95 0.44 -33.87
CA SER A 559 -23.61 -0.48 -32.93
C SER A 559 -22.75 -0.75 -31.69
N SER A 560 -21.44 -0.92 -31.86
CA SER A 560 -20.51 -1.18 -30.75
C SER A 560 -20.29 0.07 -29.90
N TYR A 561 -20.09 1.24 -30.52
CA TYR A 561 -19.92 2.50 -29.81
C TYR A 561 -21.19 2.96 -29.08
N GLU A 562 -22.36 2.75 -29.65
CA GLU A 562 -23.65 3.05 -29.01
C GLU A 562 -23.86 2.19 -27.77
N ARG A 563 -23.51 0.89 -27.84
CA ARG A 563 -23.54 0.00 -26.67
C ARG A 563 -22.56 0.45 -25.57
N ALA A 564 -21.36 0.88 -25.95
CA ALA A 564 -20.39 1.45 -25.01
C ALA A 564 -20.93 2.73 -24.35
N LEU A 565 -21.55 3.62 -25.14
CA LEU A 565 -22.16 4.86 -24.65
C LEU A 565 -23.31 4.59 -23.68
N GLU A 566 -24.16 3.61 -23.96
CA GLU A 566 -25.29 3.21 -23.09
C GLU A 566 -24.79 2.78 -21.72
N ILE A 567 -23.77 1.91 -21.67
CA ILE A 567 -23.15 1.47 -20.41
C ILE A 567 -22.54 2.67 -19.66
N ARG A 568 -21.76 3.51 -20.34
CA ARG A 568 -21.11 4.68 -19.73
C ARG A 568 -22.13 5.68 -19.17
N LYS A 569 -23.29 5.87 -19.82
CA LYS A 569 -24.36 6.76 -19.33
C LYS A 569 -24.96 6.30 -18.00
N ILE A 570 -25.01 4.99 -17.79
CA ILE A 570 -25.52 4.40 -16.54
C ILE A 570 -24.44 4.43 -15.45
N ALA A 571 -23.19 4.14 -15.84
CA ALA A 571 -22.10 3.92 -14.91
C ALA A 571 -21.38 5.18 -14.43
N LEU A 572 -21.41 6.27 -15.22
CA LEU A 572 -20.56 7.44 -15.02
C LEU A 572 -21.40 8.72 -14.82
N PRO A 573 -20.88 9.72 -14.07
CA PRO A 573 -21.48 11.05 -14.00
C PRO A 573 -21.64 11.69 -15.39
N GLN A 574 -22.66 12.54 -15.56
CA GLN A 574 -22.98 13.14 -16.87
C GLN A 574 -21.84 13.96 -17.51
N ASN A 575 -20.93 14.48 -16.71
CA ASN A 575 -19.78 15.26 -17.15
C ASN A 575 -18.46 14.45 -17.23
N HIS A 576 -18.53 13.12 -17.19
CA HIS A 576 -17.33 12.28 -17.23
C HIS A 576 -16.65 12.33 -18.61
N PRO A 577 -15.30 12.46 -18.69
CA PRO A 577 -14.57 12.53 -19.96
C PRO A 577 -14.85 11.38 -20.94
N ASP A 578 -15.01 10.14 -20.46
CA ASP A 578 -15.34 8.98 -21.30
C ASP A 578 -16.67 9.10 -22.05
N LEU A 579 -17.65 9.83 -21.52
CA LEU A 579 -18.89 10.14 -22.24
C LEU A 579 -18.59 11.06 -23.42
N ALA A 580 -17.75 12.08 -23.22
CA ALA A 580 -17.31 12.96 -24.31
C ALA A 580 -16.58 12.16 -25.39
N GLN A 581 -15.68 11.25 -25.02
CA GLN A 581 -14.97 10.41 -25.97
C GLN A 581 -15.92 9.49 -26.76
N SER A 582 -16.95 8.95 -26.09
CA SER A 582 -17.97 8.13 -26.76
C SER A 582 -18.75 8.94 -27.80
N TYR A 583 -19.22 10.13 -27.44
CA TYR A 583 -19.90 11.02 -28.38
C TYR A 583 -18.99 11.45 -29.53
N HIS A 584 -17.72 11.74 -29.23
CA HIS A 584 -16.74 12.09 -30.25
C HIS A 584 -16.57 10.96 -31.28
N ASN A 585 -16.34 9.71 -30.86
CA ASN A 585 -16.12 8.61 -31.80
C ASN A 585 -17.36 8.27 -32.62
N ILE A 586 -18.57 8.32 -32.02
CA ILE A 586 -19.82 8.15 -32.79
C ILE A 586 -19.98 9.29 -33.80
N GLY A 587 -19.66 10.53 -33.40
CA GLY A 587 -19.68 11.69 -34.28
C GLY A 587 -18.71 11.55 -35.45
N PHE A 588 -17.52 11.03 -35.20
CA PHE A 588 -16.50 10.74 -36.22
C PHE A 588 -16.99 9.72 -37.24
N VAL A 589 -17.62 8.63 -36.79
CA VAL A 589 -18.19 7.64 -37.71
C VAL A 589 -19.31 8.24 -38.57
N TYR A 590 -20.20 9.06 -37.99
CA TYR A 590 -21.23 9.75 -38.78
C TYR A 590 -20.63 10.75 -39.78
N ASP A 591 -19.55 11.45 -39.43
CA ASP A 591 -18.86 12.37 -40.33
C ASP A 591 -18.25 11.62 -41.53
N ASN A 592 -17.58 10.48 -41.27
CA ASN A 592 -17.05 9.60 -42.32
C ASN A 592 -18.15 9.02 -43.23
N MET A 593 -19.37 8.86 -42.71
CA MET A 593 -20.55 8.46 -43.50
C MET A 593 -21.20 9.63 -44.27
N GLY A 594 -20.73 10.87 -44.09
CA GLY A 594 -21.31 12.07 -44.70
C GLY A 594 -22.55 12.62 -43.97
N GLU A 595 -22.88 12.08 -42.80
CA GLU A 595 -24.03 12.46 -41.98
C GLU A 595 -23.67 13.65 -41.06
N HIS A 596 -23.16 14.73 -41.66
CA HIS A 596 -22.59 15.88 -40.97
C HIS A 596 -23.50 16.50 -39.87
N PRO A 597 -24.83 16.63 -40.03
CA PRO A 597 -25.68 17.16 -38.97
C PRO A 597 -25.70 16.30 -37.70
N LYS A 598 -25.67 14.96 -37.84
CA LYS A 598 -25.61 14.04 -36.70
C LYS A 598 -24.22 14.11 -36.03
N ALA A 599 -23.16 14.14 -36.84
CA ALA A 599 -21.80 14.30 -36.36
C ALA A 599 -21.64 15.58 -35.52
N LEU A 600 -22.17 16.69 -36.03
CA LEU A 600 -22.11 18.00 -35.37
C LEU A 600 -22.78 17.98 -33.99
N SER A 601 -24.01 17.44 -33.91
CA SER A 601 -24.74 17.32 -32.64
C SER A 601 -23.97 16.51 -31.59
N LEU A 602 -23.29 15.44 -32.02
CA LEU A 602 -22.49 14.60 -31.12
C LEU A 602 -21.18 15.27 -30.70
N TYR A 603 -20.48 15.93 -31.62
CA TYR A 603 -19.28 16.70 -31.29
C TYR A 603 -19.57 17.87 -30.35
N GLU A 604 -20.69 18.56 -30.52
CA GLU A 604 -21.12 19.64 -29.62
C GLU A 604 -21.37 19.12 -28.19
N ARG A 605 -22.05 17.97 -28.05
CA ARG A 605 -22.21 17.29 -26.76
C ARG A 605 -20.87 16.89 -26.12
N SER A 606 -19.95 16.35 -26.91
CA SER A 606 -18.59 16.04 -26.44
C SER A 606 -17.87 17.30 -25.94
N LEU A 607 -17.95 18.40 -26.70
CA LEU A 607 -17.33 19.67 -26.35
C LEU A 607 -17.92 20.27 -25.06
N GLU A 608 -19.25 20.19 -24.89
CA GLU A 608 -19.93 20.66 -23.68
C GLU A 608 -19.43 19.96 -22.42
N ILE A 609 -19.32 18.62 -22.46
CA ILE A 609 -18.76 17.84 -21.36
C ILE A 609 -17.31 18.23 -21.09
N LYS A 610 -16.46 18.29 -22.12
CA LYS A 610 -15.04 18.65 -21.97
C LYS A 610 -14.83 20.05 -21.40
N LYS A 611 -15.70 21.02 -21.72
CA LYS A 611 -15.64 22.38 -21.15
C LYS A 611 -15.87 22.42 -19.64
N ILE A 612 -16.67 21.49 -19.12
CA ILE A 612 -16.94 21.35 -17.69
C ILE A 612 -15.81 20.59 -17.00
N ALA A 613 -15.29 19.53 -17.65
CA ALA A 613 -14.34 18.62 -17.05
C ALA A 613 -12.87 19.09 -17.09
N LEU A 614 -12.49 19.93 -18.06
CA LEU A 614 -11.10 20.29 -18.33
C LEU A 614 -10.83 21.79 -18.14
N PRO A 615 -9.59 22.19 -17.78
CA PRO A 615 -9.18 23.59 -17.79
C PRO A 615 -9.39 24.24 -19.17
N GLN A 616 -9.67 25.55 -19.20
CA GLN A 616 -10.02 26.28 -20.45
C GLN A 616 -8.97 26.16 -21.57
N ASN A 617 -7.70 25.96 -21.21
CA ASN A 617 -6.59 25.86 -22.17
C ASN A 617 -6.14 24.40 -22.40
N HIS A 618 -6.95 23.40 -22.06
CA HIS A 618 -6.56 22.00 -22.26
C HIS A 618 -6.53 21.63 -23.76
N PRO A 619 -5.48 20.93 -24.27
CA PRO A 619 -5.37 20.53 -25.68
C PRO A 619 -6.59 19.81 -26.27
N ASP A 620 -7.27 18.96 -25.48
CA ASP A 620 -8.48 18.23 -25.93
C ASP A 620 -9.67 19.13 -26.29
N LEU A 621 -9.75 20.33 -25.70
CA LEU A 621 -10.74 21.33 -26.11
C LEU A 621 -10.42 21.85 -27.51
N ALA A 622 -9.13 22.08 -27.80
CA ALA A 622 -8.67 22.49 -29.12
C ALA A 622 -8.97 21.43 -30.18
N LEU A 623 -8.76 20.15 -29.89
CA LEU A 623 -9.10 19.06 -30.79
C LEU A 623 -10.61 19.03 -31.09
N SER A 624 -11.43 19.25 -30.07
CA SER A 624 -12.90 19.27 -30.22
C SER A 624 -13.36 20.43 -31.11
N TYR A 625 -12.81 21.63 -30.91
CA TYR A 625 -13.07 22.77 -31.81
C TYR A 625 -12.59 22.50 -33.24
N ASN A 626 -11.41 21.87 -33.40
CA ASN A 626 -10.88 21.51 -34.70
C ASN A 626 -11.82 20.55 -35.44
N ASN A 627 -12.32 19.50 -34.78
CA ASN A 627 -13.18 18.52 -35.43
C ASN A 627 -14.54 19.10 -35.82
N ILE A 628 -15.14 19.95 -34.99
CA ILE A 628 -16.36 20.69 -35.36
C ILE A 628 -16.08 21.65 -36.54
N GLY A 629 -14.91 22.30 -36.52
CA GLY A 629 -14.45 23.15 -37.62
C GLY A 629 -14.31 22.39 -38.93
N LEU A 630 -13.79 21.15 -38.89
CA LEU A 630 -13.69 20.26 -40.03
C LEU A 630 -15.05 19.87 -40.59
N VAL A 631 -16.03 19.56 -39.75
CA VAL A 631 -17.40 19.26 -40.21
C VAL A 631 -18.03 20.47 -40.90
N TYR A 632 -17.95 21.67 -40.32
CA TYR A 632 -18.44 22.89 -40.98
C TYR A 632 -17.70 23.18 -42.29
N SER A 633 -16.40 22.90 -42.33
CA SER A 633 -15.58 23.02 -43.53
C SER A 633 -16.07 22.08 -44.63
N ASN A 634 -16.36 20.82 -44.31
CA ASN A 634 -16.92 19.83 -45.24
C ASN A 634 -18.31 20.22 -45.74
N MET A 635 -19.11 20.91 -44.91
CA MET A 635 -20.40 21.48 -45.29
C MET A 635 -20.31 22.78 -46.11
N GLY A 636 -19.11 23.33 -46.33
CA GLY A 636 -18.90 24.59 -47.05
C GLY A 636 -19.14 25.86 -46.20
N GLU A 637 -19.39 25.71 -44.90
CA GLU A 637 -19.64 26.80 -43.95
C GLU A 637 -18.31 27.39 -43.42
N TYR A 638 -17.50 27.91 -44.34
CA TYR A 638 -16.12 28.31 -44.06
C TYR A 638 -15.97 29.40 -43.00
N SER A 639 -16.93 30.33 -42.85
CA SER A 639 -16.86 31.37 -41.81
C SER A 639 -16.92 30.77 -40.39
N LYS A 640 -17.82 29.80 -40.18
CA LYS A 640 -17.96 29.08 -38.90
C LYS A 640 -16.74 28.21 -38.64
N ALA A 641 -16.28 27.47 -39.65
CA ALA A 641 -15.08 26.65 -39.55
C ALA A 641 -13.82 27.46 -39.16
N LEU A 642 -13.63 28.64 -39.79
CA LEU A 642 -12.50 29.52 -39.49
C LEU A 642 -12.49 29.94 -38.01
N SER A 643 -13.65 30.38 -37.49
CA SER A 643 -13.76 30.81 -36.08
C SER A 643 -13.40 29.70 -35.08
N LEU A 644 -13.74 28.45 -35.40
CA LEU A 644 -13.47 27.29 -34.55
C LEU A 644 -11.99 26.90 -34.62
N TYR A 645 -11.39 26.93 -35.81
CA TYR A 645 -9.96 26.69 -35.96
C TYR A 645 -9.10 27.76 -35.29
N GLU A 646 -9.49 29.04 -35.35
CA GLU A 646 -8.80 30.11 -34.64
C GLU A 646 -8.82 29.88 -33.12
N ARG A 647 -9.95 29.46 -32.57
CA ARG A 647 -10.09 29.12 -31.16
C ARG A 647 -9.27 27.89 -30.75
N SER A 648 -9.21 26.87 -31.62
CA SER A 648 -8.34 25.71 -31.45
C SER A 648 -6.87 26.10 -31.42
N LEU A 649 -6.45 26.96 -32.37
CA LEU A 649 -5.09 27.47 -32.47
C LEU A 649 -4.67 28.25 -31.21
N GLU A 650 -5.55 29.11 -30.68
CA GLU A 650 -5.28 29.90 -29.47
C GLU A 650 -4.98 29.01 -28.26
N ILE A 651 -5.78 27.97 -28.04
CA ILE A 651 -5.57 27.01 -26.96
C ILE A 651 -4.24 26.25 -27.15
N ARG A 652 -3.97 25.73 -28.35
CA ARG A 652 -2.73 24.97 -28.63
C ARG A 652 -1.47 25.82 -28.45
N LYS A 653 -1.52 27.12 -28.75
CA LYS A 653 -0.38 28.05 -28.52
C LYS A 653 0.00 28.18 -27.04
N ILE A 654 -0.97 28.10 -26.15
CA ILE A 654 -0.75 28.21 -24.70
C ILE A 654 -0.30 26.87 -24.13
N ALA A 655 -0.89 25.77 -24.60
CA ALA A 655 -0.75 24.47 -23.98
C ALA A 655 0.44 23.63 -24.48
N LEU A 656 0.91 23.87 -25.71
CA LEU A 656 1.92 23.02 -26.37
C LEU A 656 3.24 23.77 -26.62
N PRO A 657 4.37 23.05 -26.72
CA PRO A 657 5.65 23.64 -27.12
C PRO A 657 5.58 24.31 -28.50
N GLN A 658 6.42 25.32 -28.71
CA GLN A 658 6.37 26.20 -29.90
C GLN A 658 6.44 25.48 -31.25
N ASN A 659 7.05 24.29 -31.35
CA ASN A 659 7.18 23.53 -32.60
C ASN A 659 6.36 22.23 -32.61
N HIS A 660 5.39 22.08 -31.71
CA HIS A 660 4.58 20.86 -31.62
C HIS A 660 3.82 20.60 -32.94
N PRO A 661 3.79 19.36 -33.47
CA PRO A 661 3.08 19.01 -34.71
C PRO A 661 1.61 19.45 -34.74
N ASP A 662 0.85 19.26 -33.65
CA ASP A 662 -0.54 19.72 -33.57
C ASP A 662 -0.72 21.24 -33.79
N LEU A 663 0.27 22.04 -33.38
CA LEU A 663 0.21 23.49 -33.59
C LEU A 663 0.41 23.82 -35.07
N ALA A 664 1.28 23.09 -35.76
CA ALA A 664 1.47 23.17 -37.21
C ALA A 664 0.21 22.74 -37.96
N GLN A 665 -0.45 21.67 -37.53
CA GLN A 665 -1.71 21.19 -38.11
C GLN A 665 -2.81 22.26 -38.05
N SER A 666 -2.93 22.98 -36.93
CA SER A 666 -3.90 24.08 -36.82
C SER A 666 -3.64 25.19 -37.83
N TYR A 667 -2.38 25.57 -38.05
CA TYR A 667 -2.04 26.53 -39.11
C TYR A 667 -2.34 25.97 -40.50
N ASN A 668 -2.07 24.68 -40.75
CA ASN A 668 -2.38 24.04 -42.02
C ASN A 668 -3.89 24.08 -42.32
N ASN A 669 -4.73 23.74 -41.34
CA ASN A 669 -6.19 23.76 -41.47
C ASN A 669 -6.73 25.17 -41.75
N ILE A 670 -6.22 26.19 -41.06
CA ILE A 670 -6.56 27.60 -41.32
C ILE A 670 -6.07 28.05 -42.70
N GLY A 671 -4.88 27.59 -43.12
CA GLY A 671 -4.31 27.87 -44.44
C GLY A 671 -5.20 27.33 -45.56
N TRP A 672 -5.60 26.07 -45.45
CA TRP A 672 -6.54 25.40 -46.36
C TRP A 672 -7.86 26.12 -46.46
N LEU A 673 -8.41 26.56 -45.33
CA LEU A 673 -9.69 27.25 -45.32
C LEU A 673 -9.59 28.64 -45.97
N ASN A 674 -8.52 29.38 -45.69
CA ASN A 674 -8.27 30.67 -46.36
C ASN A 674 -8.05 30.50 -47.87
N TYR A 675 -7.42 29.42 -48.31
CA TYR A 675 -7.27 29.11 -49.74
C TYR A 675 -8.64 28.94 -50.40
N ASN A 676 -9.52 28.12 -49.82
CA ASN A 676 -10.87 27.89 -50.35
C ASN A 676 -11.79 29.13 -50.26
N MET A 677 -11.51 30.05 -49.34
CA MET A 677 -12.16 31.37 -49.28
C MET A 677 -11.56 32.40 -50.25
N GLY A 678 -10.56 32.05 -51.07
CA GLY A 678 -9.87 32.96 -52.01
C GLY A 678 -8.87 33.92 -51.37
N LYS A 679 -8.52 33.75 -50.09
CA LYS A 679 -7.59 34.59 -49.32
C LYS A 679 -6.15 34.05 -49.40
N TYR A 680 -5.61 33.97 -50.61
CA TYR A 680 -4.35 33.25 -50.89
C TYR A 680 -3.12 33.75 -50.12
N SER A 681 -3.00 35.05 -49.86
CA SER A 681 -1.87 35.60 -49.08
C SER A 681 -1.88 35.13 -47.62
N LYS A 682 -3.07 35.03 -47.00
CA LYS A 682 -3.23 34.49 -45.65
C LYS A 682 -2.99 32.99 -45.61
N ALA A 683 -3.43 32.28 -46.65
CA ALA A 683 -3.20 30.84 -46.79
C ALA A 683 -1.70 30.53 -46.84
N LEU A 684 -0.96 31.21 -47.72
CA LEU A 684 0.49 31.06 -47.86
C LEU A 684 1.22 31.29 -46.53
N ALA A 685 0.92 32.38 -45.83
CA ALA A 685 1.54 32.68 -44.55
C ALA A 685 1.27 31.62 -43.46
N CYS A 686 0.12 30.95 -43.50
CA CYS A 686 -0.19 29.87 -42.56
C CYS A 686 0.56 28.58 -42.93
N TYR A 687 0.62 28.23 -44.21
CA TYR A 687 1.37 27.06 -44.68
C TYR A 687 2.87 27.18 -44.42
N GLU A 688 3.47 28.36 -44.64
CA GLU A 688 4.89 28.60 -44.33
C GLU A 688 5.20 28.39 -42.84
N LYS A 689 4.31 28.85 -41.96
CA LYS A 689 4.44 28.62 -40.51
C LYS A 689 4.33 27.14 -40.15
N ALA A 690 3.33 26.45 -40.69
CA ALA A 690 3.15 25.01 -40.45
C ALA A 690 4.38 24.20 -40.90
N LEU A 691 4.86 24.45 -42.12
CA LEU A 691 6.03 23.78 -42.67
C LEU A 691 7.30 24.03 -41.84
N GLY A 692 7.51 25.28 -41.40
CA GLY A 692 8.64 25.63 -40.55
C GLY A 692 8.63 24.92 -39.19
N MET A 693 7.45 24.59 -38.67
CA MET A 693 7.29 23.82 -37.43
C MET A 693 7.53 22.33 -37.67
N TYR A 694 6.91 21.73 -38.70
CA TYR A 694 7.10 20.32 -39.03
C TYR A 694 8.56 19.97 -39.29
N ARG A 695 9.29 20.81 -40.04
CA ARG A 695 10.74 20.62 -40.29
C ARG A 695 11.60 20.56 -39.02
N LYS A 696 11.13 21.15 -37.92
CA LYS A 696 11.87 21.19 -36.64
C LYS A 696 11.48 20.07 -35.69
N SER A 697 10.30 19.46 -35.87
CA SER A 697 9.75 18.46 -34.96
C SER A 697 9.64 17.05 -35.53
N LEU A 698 9.68 16.90 -36.86
CA LEU A 698 9.54 15.63 -37.56
C LEU A 698 10.83 15.26 -38.32
N PRO A 699 11.12 13.96 -38.49
CA PRO A 699 12.31 13.51 -39.21
C PRO A 699 12.27 13.89 -40.70
N PRO A 700 13.44 14.10 -41.36
CA PRO A 700 13.50 14.36 -42.79
C PRO A 700 12.81 13.25 -43.61
N GLY A 701 11.86 13.62 -44.48
CA GLY A 701 11.09 12.68 -45.30
C GLY A 701 9.76 12.21 -44.70
N HIS A 702 9.34 12.75 -43.55
CA HIS A 702 7.98 12.58 -43.05
C HIS A 702 6.96 13.15 -44.06
N PRO A 703 5.79 12.51 -44.31
CA PRO A 703 4.82 12.97 -45.31
C PRO A 703 4.34 14.43 -45.16
N ASP A 704 4.44 14.98 -43.95
CA ASP A 704 4.04 16.36 -43.60
C ASP A 704 5.17 17.40 -43.78
N VAL A 705 6.41 16.99 -44.11
CA VAL A 705 7.62 17.83 -44.30
C VAL A 705 8.06 17.85 -45.75
#